data_AF-A0A7C3SB83-F1
#
_entry.id   AF-A0A7C3SB83-F1
#
_cell.length_a   1.000
_cell.length_b   1.000
_cell.length_c   1.000
_cell.angle_alpha   90.00
_cell.angle_beta   90.00
_cell.angle_gamma   90.00
#
_symmetry.space_group_name_H-M   'P 1'
#
loop_
_entity.id
_entity.type
_entity.pdbx_description
1 polymer ?
#
loop_
_entity_poly.entity_id
_entity_poly.type
_entity_poly.pdbx_seq_one_letter_code
_entity_poly.pdbx_strand_id
1 'polypeptide(L)'
;MKAIFMLSIPAVATIFAFVSLLTIPLRSVQGKVPPNEKAIKEVKEGKRKVAYASWWGFDPEDATEALQAAIDSGAPKVVVENMGRPWIVSRTIKLRSNQEIVFEKGVIVEAKEGAFLGKGDCLFLAALQRNITIIGYGAVLRMRKLDYTKPPYEKAEWRHALSIRSCENVRVFGLTLASSGGDGIYLGVAKRGVPNSNIHIKDVICVDNYRQGISVISAENVLMENVVMRDTSGTPPMAGIDFEPNDPTEVLSNIVMRNCTVQNNSGDGFAFYLHNLNSTSRPISIRLEGCRSIGNRRSVSISIGNSKEKTVGGIIEFVDCKFESSEGAGIHIAQKPPFGCKVRFVRCEISDAALKQPNQSPIVFASARGNFEPVGGVEFVDCVVRDKFERLPMAFFNPAGVELTDVVGTLTLIRNGQATKFELTRRLINEWFPQQAFKAFPKFEVKGAKFIPLFPDARFPQGISSNARLRGLAEFLVWANAGEKVTFTLKVLPVGKVDVRPAKVTVTTPSGKVIGMKEAVAESDNEYEFVADETGAFKIACDAGNATVTLSKCTHRFCLFAGEGIFYFLGTVGDFFFLVPKGVREFGVKVMGGDGTELVKVIVRDGVGRVVAEQDNIAVGQFVITRESGESDEVFSIRFERPSVGVLEDFFVQLQGIPPLLAPVKEALLKPY
;
A
#
# COMPACT_ATOMS: atom_id res chain seq x y z
N MET A 1 39.55 0.88 -55.90
CA MET A 1 39.71 0.02 -57.09
C MET A 1 38.67 -1.09 -57.04
N LYS A 2 37.88 -1.23 -58.11
CA LYS A 2 37.24 -2.42 -58.74
C LYS A 2 36.95 -3.66 -57.84
N ALA A 3 35.81 -4.37 -57.89
CA ALA A 3 34.69 -4.52 -58.83
C ALA A 3 33.53 -5.22 -58.06
N ILE A 4 32.24 -4.89 -58.22
CA ILE A 4 31.27 -5.36 -59.22
C ILE A 4 31.34 -6.85 -59.56
N PHE A 5 30.31 -7.61 -59.15
CA PHE A 5 29.74 -8.71 -59.92
C PHE A 5 28.20 -8.69 -59.81
N MET A 6 27.57 -8.81 -60.97
CA MET A 6 26.13 -8.74 -61.28
C MET A 6 25.47 -10.13 -61.33
N LEU A 7 24.14 -10.10 -61.48
CA LEU A 7 23.18 -11.11 -61.99
C LEU A 7 22.34 -11.78 -60.87
N SER A 8 21.03 -12.02 -60.97
CA SER A 8 19.93 -11.65 -61.89
C SER A 8 18.69 -12.42 -61.38
N ILE A 9 17.50 -11.81 -61.26
CA ILE A 9 16.24 -12.53 -61.00
C ILE A 9 15.08 -11.85 -61.78
N PRO A 10 14.15 -12.61 -62.40
CA PRO A 10 13.37 -12.15 -63.54
C PRO A 10 12.03 -11.49 -63.18
N ALA A 11 11.50 -10.77 -64.17
CA ALA A 11 10.19 -10.15 -64.17
C ALA A 11 9.06 -11.18 -64.32
N VAL A 12 8.00 -11.05 -63.52
CA VAL A 12 6.70 -11.65 -63.78
C VAL A 12 5.66 -10.54 -63.73
N ALA A 13 5.06 -10.28 -64.89
CA ALA A 13 3.94 -9.38 -65.07
C ALA A 13 2.68 -9.99 -64.41
N THR A 14 1.95 -9.19 -63.62
CA THR A 14 0.58 -9.51 -63.21
C THR A 14 -0.32 -8.32 -63.52
N ILE A 15 -1.36 -8.64 -64.28
CA ILE A 15 -2.39 -7.76 -64.85
C ILE A 15 -3.24 -7.18 -63.71
N PHE A 16 -3.32 -5.85 -63.61
CA PHE A 16 -4.32 -5.17 -62.79
C PHE A 16 -5.62 -4.99 -63.59
N ALA A 17 -6.63 -5.78 -63.26
CA ALA A 17 -8.00 -5.54 -63.68
C ALA A 17 -8.60 -4.41 -62.82
N PHE A 18 -8.99 -3.32 -63.46
CA PHE A 18 -9.79 -2.25 -62.86
C PHE A 18 -11.19 -2.79 -62.52
N VAL A 19 -11.47 -2.98 -61.22
CA VAL A 19 -12.84 -3.10 -60.73
C VAL A 19 -13.20 -1.76 -60.09
N SER A 20 -14.18 -1.09 -60.70
CA SER A 20 -14.83 0.11 -60.20
C SER A 20 -15.42 -0.17 -58.82
N LEU A 21 -14.74 0.29 -57.77
CA LEU A 21 -15.33 0.41 -56.44
C LEU A 21 -16.23 1.64 -56.41
N LEU A 22 -17.50 1.40 -56.10
CA LEU A 22 -18.43 2.43 -55.64
C LEU A 22 -17.73 3.31 -54.60
N THR A 23 -17.61 4.59 -54.90
CA THR A 23 -17.26 5.64 -53.96
C THR A 23 -18.38 5.74 -52.91
N ILE A 24 -18.17 5.11 -51.77
CA ILE A 24 -18.87 5.50 -50.54
C ILE A 24 -18.47 6.96 -50.28
N PRO A 25 -19.42 7.89 -50.13
CA PRO A 25 -19.05 9.28 -49.88
C PRO A 25 -18.31 9.35 -48.55
N LEU A 26 -17.07 9.85 -48.58
CA LEU A 26 -16.41 10.36 -47.38
C LEU A 26 -17.40 11.34 -46.73
N ARG A 27 -17.91 10.99 -45.55
CA ARG A 27 -18.57 11.98 -44.67
C ARG A 27 -17.58 13.12 -44.50
N SER A 28 -18.01 14.33 -44.88
CA SER A 28 -17.26 15.56 -44.72
C SER A 28 -16.73 15.68 -43.29
N VAL A 29 -15.48 16.13 -43.16
CA VAL A 29 -14.89 16.55 -41.89
C VAL A 29 -15.78 17.67 -41.35
N GLN A 30 -16.65 17.35 -40.39
CA GLN A 30 -17.55 18.35 -39.83
C GLN A 30 -16.74 19.40 -39.05
N GLY A 31 -16.92 20.66 -39.44
CA GLY A 31 -16.42 21.82 -38.72
C GLY A 31 -17.22 22.08 -37.44
N LYS A 32 -17.13 23.32 -36.91
CA LYS A 32 -17.94 23.71 -35.76
C LYS A 32 -19.43 23.55 -36.06
N VAL A 33 -20.20 23.00 -35.13
CA VAL A 33 -21.66 22.87 -35.21
C VAL A 33 -22.29 23.88 -34.25
N PRO A 34 -23.19 24.77 -34.72
CA PRO A 34 -23.86 25.73 -33.85
C PRO A 34 -24.92 25.04 -32.96
N PRO A 35 -25.29 25.65 -31.81
CA PRO A 35 -26.36 25.12 -30.97
C PRO A 35 -27.73 25.04 -31.67
N ASN A 36 -28.53 24.04 -31.30
CA ASN A 36 -29.91 23.87 -31.71
C ASN A 36 -30.85 24.39 -30.60
N GLU A 37 -31.11 25.69 -30.61
CA GLU A 37 -31.90 26.39 -29.58
C GLU A 37 -33.29 25.79 -29.35
N LYS A 38 -33.95 25.34 -30.44
CA LYS A 38 -35.26 24.72 -30.35
C LYS A 38 -35.19 23.40 -29.58
N ALA A 39 -34.24 22.53 -29.93
CA ALA A 39 -34.09 21.24 -29.27
C ALA A 39 -33.67 21.39 -27.79
N ILE A 40 -32.75 22.33 -27.49
CA ILE A 40 -32.37 22.67 -26.11
C ILE A 40 -33.59 23.11 -25.30
N LYS A 41 -34.41 24.02 -25.84
CA LYS A 41 -35.62 24.51 -25.17
C LYS A 41 -36.61 23.37 -24.91
N GLU A 42 -36.82 22.49 -25.88
CA GLU A 42 -37.70 21.33 -25.74
C GLU A 42 -37.22 20.33 -24.67
N VAL A 43 -35.90 20.15 -24.49
CA VAL A 43 -35.36 19.35 -23.38
C VAL A 43 -35.62 20.03 -22.03
N LYS A 44 -35.30 21.33 -21.91
CA LYS A 44 -35.49 22.09 -20.66
C LYS A 44 -36.95 22.15 -20.22
N GLU A 45 -37.89 22.19 -21.17
CA GLU A 45 -39.33 22.15 -20.93
C GLU A 45 -39.87 20.72 -20.67
N GLY A 46 -39.02 19.70 -20.71
CA GLY A 46 -39.40 18.29 -20.50
C GLY A 46 -40.16 17.66 -21.67
N LYS A 47 -40.26 18.35 -22.82
CA LYS A 47 -40.90 17.82 -24.05
C LYS A 47 -40.08 16.72 -24.70
N ARG A 48 -38.76 16.71 -24.49
CA ARG A 48 -37.85 15.64 -24.92
C ARG A 48 -37.19 14.98 -23.72
N LYS A 49 -37.19 13.64 -23.71
CA LYS A 49 -36.49 12.83 -22.69
C LYS A 49 -35.06 12.44 -23.11
N VAL A 50 -34.71 12.64 -24.37
CA VAL A 50 -33.39 12.37 -24.93
C VAL A 50 -32.76 13.68 -25.39
N ALA A 51 -31.56 13.94 -24.92
CA ALA A 51 -30.73 15.07 -25.30
C ALA A 51 -29.54 14.56 -26.13
N TYR A 52 -29.25 15.20 -27.25
CA TYR A 52 -28.03 14.94 -28.02
C TYR A 52 -27.01 16.04 -27.71
N ALA A 53 -25.77 15.67 -27.42
CA ALA A 53 -24.76 16.62 -26.97
C ALA A 53 -24.50 17.72 -28.00
N SER A 54 -24.56 17.39 -29.30
CA SER A 54 -24.38 18.36 -30.39
C SER A 54 -25.43 19.46 -30.41
N TRP A 55 -26.57 19.29 -29.73
CA TRP A 55 -27.57 20.36 -29.62
C TRP A 55 -27.06 21.57 -28.85
N TRP A 56 -26.08 21.42 -27.96
CA TRP A 56 -25.39 22.54 -27.31
C TRP A 56 -24.20 23.07 -28.11
N GLY A 57 -24.03 22.56 -29.34
CA GLY A 57 -22.92 22.86 -30.24
C GLY A 57 -21.84 21.78 -30.22
N PHE A 58 -20.88 21.91 -31.14
CA PHE A 58 -19.68 21.09 -31.17
C PHE A 58 -18.52 21.94 -31.72
N ASP A 59 -17.45 22.07 -30.94
CA ASP A 59 -16.19 22.67 -31.39
C ASP A 59 -15.08 21.60 -31.27
N PRO A 60 -14.48 21.16 -32.38
CA PRO A 60 -13.45 20.12 -32.35
C PRO A 60 -12.19 20.55 -31.56
N GLU A 61 -12.00 21.84 -31.30
CA GLU A 61 -10.87 22.34 -30.48
C GLU A 61 -11.20 22.38 -28.98
N ASP A 62 -12.47 22.55 -28.62
CA ASP A 62 -12.94 22.59 -27.24
C ASP A 62 -14.48 22.43 -27.14
N ALA A 63 -14.95 21.20 -26.98
CA ALA A 63 -16.35 20.86 -26.83
C ALA A 63 -16.81 20.80 -25.35
N THR A 64 -16.00 21.31 -24.41
CA THR A 64 -16.25 21.20 -22.96
C THR A 64 -17.63 21.67 -22.56
N GLU A 65 -17.97 22.91 -22.93
CA GLU A 65 -19.20 23.54 -22.45
C GLU A 65 -20.43 22.91 -23.10
N ALA A 66 -20.33 22.47 -24.36
CA ALA A 66 -21.41 21.75 -25.03
C ALA A 66 -21.69 20.40 -24.34
N LEU A 67 -20.65 19.60 -24.10
CA LEU A 67 -20.78 18.31 -23.45
C LEU A 67 -21.27 18.46 -22.00
N GLN A 68 -20.72 19.40 -21.24
CA GLN A 68 -21.15 19.65 -19.87
C GLN A 68 -22.61 20.12 -19.83
N ALA A 69 -23.02 21.04 -20.71
CA ALA A 69 -24.40 21.54 -20.74
C ALA A 69 -25.42 20.47 -21.15
N ALA A 70 -25.04 19.53 -22.03
CA ALA A 70 -25.87 18.38 -22.35
C ALA A 70 -26.11 17.47 -21.14
N ILE A 71 -25.07 17.22 -20.34
CA ILE A 71 -25.16 16.45 -19.09
C ILE A 71 -26.00 17.20 -18.04
N ASP A 72 -25.81 18.52 -17.94
CA ASP A 72 -26.56 19.40 -17.03
C ASP A 72 -28.01 19.68 -17.47
N SER A 73 -28.43 19.16 -18.63
CA SER A 73 -29.73 19.46 -19.24
C SER A 73 -30.94 18.97 -18.44
N GLY A 74 -30.73 18.03 -17.51
CA GLY A 74 -31.80 17.34 -16.78
C GLY A 74 -32.50 16.25 -17.61
N ALA A 75 -32.07 15.99 -18.86
CA ALA A 75 -32.60 14.89 -19.65
C ALA A 75 -32.29 13.54 -18.99
N PRO A 76 -33.26 12.62 -18.90
CA PRO A 76 -33.01 11.24 -18.44
C PRO A 76 -31.98 10.48 -19.28
N LYS A 77 -31.84 10.83 -20.56
CA LYS A 77 -30.85 10.23 -21.47
C LYS A 77 -30.09 11.30 -22.24
N VAL A 78 -28.76 11.20 -22.25
CA VAL A 78 -27.85 12.04 -23.04
C VAL A 78 -27.09 11.16 -24.02
N VAL A 79 -27.11 11.50 -25.31
CA VAL A 79 -26.37 10.82 -26.37
C VAL A 79 -25.21 11.72 -26.79
N VAL A 80 -24.00 11.19 -26.71
CA VAL A 80 -22.79 11.83 -27.22
C VAL A 80 -22.50 11.17 -28.57
N GLU A 81 -22.68 11.95 -29.63
CA GLU A 81 -22.63 11.47 -31.01
C GLU A 81 -21.21 11.33 -31.53
N ASN A 82 -21.01 10.41 -32.46
CA ASN A 82 -19.78 10.34 -33.22
C ASN A 82 -19.75 11.44 -34.29
N MET A 83 -19.11 12.56 -33.97
CA MET A 83 -18.95 13.71 -34.86
C MET A 83 -17.87 13.52 -35.94
N GLY A 84 -17.27 12.33 -36.04
CA GLY A 84 -16.10 12.05 -36.89
C GLY A 84 -14.79 12.66 -36.38
N ARG A 85 -14.83 13.38 -35.25
CA ARG A 85 -13.69 13.95 -34.53
C ARG A 85 -13.87 13.83 -33.01
N PRO A 86 -12.79 13.86 -32.21
CA PRO A 86 -12.89 13.81 -30.76
C PRO A 86 -13.69 14.99 -30.18
N TRP A 87 -14.39 14.70 -29.08
CA TRP A 87 -14.89 15.72 -28.15
C TRP A 87 -13.72 16.14 -27.24
N ILE A 88 -12.99 17.19 -27.64
CA ILE A 88 -11.89 17.72 -26.84
C ILE A 88 -12.46 18.47 -25.64
N VAL A 89 -11.99 18.18 -24.42
CA VAL A 89 -12.45 18.84 -23.20
C VAL A 89 -11.27 19.42 -22.41
N SER A 90 -11.40 20.64 -21.88
CA SER A 90 -10.33 21.40 -21.22
C SER A 90 -10.45 21.45 -19.69
N ARG A 91 -11.47 20.81 -19.12
CA ARG A 91 -11.65 20.61 -17.67
C ARG A 91 -12.47 19.36 -17.41
N THR A 92 -12.52 18.95 -16.15
CA THR A 92 -13.36 17.83 -15.68
C THR A 92 -14.83 18.00 -16.08
N ILE A 93 -15.37 16.96 -16.71
CA ILE A 93 -16.79 16.81 -17.00
C ILE A 93 -17.47 16.19 -15.78
N LYS A 94 -18.41 16.93 -15.18
CA LYS A 94 -19.11 16.50 -13.97
C LYS A 94 -20.41 15.81 -14.34
N LEU A 95 -20.54 14.55 -13.95
CA LEU A 95 -21.73 13.73 -14.15
C LEU A 95 -22.87 14.16 -13.19
N ARG A 96 -24.11 13.82 -13.56
CA ARG A 96 -25.33 14.15 -12.81
C ARG A 96 -26.16 12.91 -12.53
N SER A 97 -26.91 12.97 -11.44
CA SER A 97 -27.79 11.88 -11.01
C SER A 97 -28.94 11.63 -12.01
N ASN A 98 -29.49 10.42 -11.99
CA ASN A 98 -30.68 10.02 -12.75
C ASN A 98 -30.54 10.14 -14.27
N GLN A 99 -29.38 9.74 -14.80
CA GLN A 99 -29.08 9.90 -16.22
C GLN A 99 -28.43 8.64 -16.82
N GLU A 100 -28.89 8.26 -18.01
CA GLU A 100 -28.20 7.35 -18.92
C GLU A 100 -27.40 8.19 -19.94
N ILE A 101 -26.09 8.04 -19.96
CA ILE A 101 -25.17 8.71 -20.89
C ILE A 101 -24.66 7.66 -21.86
N VAL A 102 -24.97 7.83 -23.14
CA VAL A 102 -24.62 6.90 -24.21
C VAL A 102 -23.61 7.57 -25.14
N PHE A 103 -22.40 7.05 -25.18
CA PHE A 103 -21.39 7.37 -26.18
C PHE A 103 -21.58 6.44 -27.37
N GLU A 104 -21.81 7.01 -28.55
CA GLU A 104 -21.91 6.22 -29.78
C GLU A 104 -20.59 5.50 -30.12
N LYS A 105 -20.69 4.42 -30.90
CA LYS A 105 -19.52 3.68 -31.36
C LYS A 105 -18.55 4.62 -32.11
N GLY A 106 -17.27 4.55 -31.74
CA GLY A 106 -16.22 5.37 -32.33
C GLY A 106 -16.10 6.79 -31.76
N VAL A 107 -16.93 7.16 -30.77
CA VAL A 107 -16.74 8.40 -30.03
C VAL A 107 -15.43 8.36 -29.28
N ILE A 108 -14.69 9.48 -29.34
CA ILE A 108 -13.55 9.74 -28.50
C ILE A 108 -13.87 11.01 -27.70
N VAL A 109 -13.77 10.96 -26.38
CA VAL A 109 -13.67 12.14 -25.53
C VAL A 109 -12.23 12.23 -25.05
N GLU A 110 -11.58 13.37 -25.28
CA GLU A 110 -10.15 13.51 -25.05
C GLU A 110 -9.80 14.78 -24.28
N ALA A 111 -8.90 14.65 -23.31
CA ALA A 111 -8.34 15.79 -22.61
C ALA A 111 -7.57 16.73 -23.56
N LYS A 112 -7.82 18.03 -23.47
CA LYS A 112 -7.11 19.06 -24.24
C LYS A 112 -5.65 19.14 -23.82
N GLU A 113 -4.78 19.35 -24.80
CA GLU A 113 -3.37 19.63 -24.56
C GLU A 113 -3.21 20.93 -23.74
N GLY A 114 -2.29 20.91 -22.77
CA GLY A 114 -2.06 22.03 -21.85
C GLY A 114 -3.14 22.26 -20.78
N ALA A 115 -4.17 21.40 -20.70
CA ALA A 115 -5.23 21.46 -19.70
C ALA A 115 -5.06 20.39 -18.60
N PHE A 116 -5.93 20.37 -17.58
CA PHE A 116 -5.85 19.45 -16.42
C PHE A 116 -4.57 19.65 -15.57
N LEU A 117 -4.17 20.91 -15.37
CA LEU A 117 -2.98 21.27 -14.60
C LEU A 117 -3.09 20.91 -13.12
N GLY A 118 -4.31 20.93 -12.57
CA GLY A 118 -4.57 20.62 -11.17
C GLY A 118 -4.22 19.15 -10.85
N LYS A 119 -3.66 18.93 -9.66
CA LYS A 119 -3.25 17.59 -9.21
C LYS A 119 -4.41 16.60 -9.13
N GLY A 120 -5.61 17.09 -8.82
CA GLY A 120 -6.84 16.30 -8.68
C GLY A 120 -7.78 16.34 -9.87
N ASP A 121 -7.38 16.96 -10.98
CA ASP A 121 -8.22 17.08 -12.17
C ASP A 121 -8.39 15.70 -12.83
N CYS A 122 -9.62 15.27 -13.06
CA CYS A 122 -9.93 14.00 -13.74
C CYS A 122 -10.77 14.28 -14.99
N LEU A 123 -10.83 13.36 -15.95
CA LEU A 123 -11.62 13.56 -17.17
C LEU A 123 -13.12 13.60 -16.84
N PHE A 124 -13.62 12.59 -16.12
CA PHE A 124 -15.01 12.54 -15.64
C PHE A 124 -15.09 12.38 -14.12
N LEU A 125 -16.03 13.10 -13.48
CA LEU A 125 -16.29 13.04 -12.05
C LEU A 125 -17.78 12.83 -11.74
N ALA A 126 -18.10 11.77 -11.00
CA ALA A 126 -19.32 11.65 -10.22
C ALA A 126 -18.97 11.70 -8.74
N ALA A 127 -19.47 12.70 -8.02
CA ALA A 127 -19.32 12.81 -6.57
C ALA A 127 -20.68 13.03 -5.92
N LEU A 128 -21.03 12.16 -4.95
CA LEU A 128 -22.33 12.19 -4.25
C LEU A 128 -23.52 12.16 -5.22
N GLN A 129 -23.40 11.42 -6.31
CA GLN A 129 -24.44 11.23 -7.31
C GLN A 129 -25.10 9.86 -7.20
N ARG A 130 -26.28 9.70 -7.79
CA ARG A 130 -26.99 8.42 -7.82
C ARG A 130 -27.63 8.12 -9.16
N ASN A 131 -27.88 6.84 -9.44
CA ASN A 131 -28.63 6.39 -10.61
C ASN A 131 -27.99 6.86 -11.94
N ILE A 132 -26.72 6.53 -12.14
CA ILE A 132 -25.97 6.89 -13.35
C ILE A 132 -25.73 5.62 -14.17
N THR A 133 -26.02 5.66 -15.46
CA THR A 133 -25.59 4.60 -16.39
C THR A 133 -24.75 5.22 -17.49
N ILE A 134 -23.54 4.72 -17.68
CA ILE A 134 -22.60 5.16 -18.72
C ILE A 134 -22.39 4.01 -19.68
N ILE A 135 -22.73 4.20 -20.96
CA ILE A 135 -22.66 3.16 -21.99
C ILE A 135 -21.79 3.68 -23.12
N GLY A 136 -20.81 2.89 -23.58
CA GLY A 136 -19.98 3.30 -24.69
C GLY A 136 -19.21 2.17 -25.35
N TYR A 137 -19.92 1.16 -25.86
CA TYR A 137 -19.31 0.04 -26.59
C TYR A 137 -18.56 0.53 -27.84
N GLY A 138 -17.24 0.48 -27.77
CA GLY A 138 -16.36 1.00 -28.83
C GLY A 138 -16.15 2.51 -28.77
N ALA A 139 -16.46 3.16 -27.64
CA ALA A 139 -16.08 4.53 -27.34
C ALA A 139 -14.86 4.58 -26.42
N VAL A 140 -14.08 5.66 -26.53
CA VAL A 140 -12.84 5.87 -25.79
C VAL A 140 -12.91 7.17 -24.99
N LEU A 141 -12.63 7.11 -23.70
CA LEU A 141 -12.36 8.29 -22.87
C LEU A 141 -10.85 8.30 -22.59
N ARG A 142 -10.14 9.28 -23.17
CA ARG A 142 -8.67 9.32 -23.20
C ARG A 142 -8.14 10.60 -22.57
N MET A 143 -7.03 10.48 -21.85
CA MET A 143 -6.24 11.65 -21.44
C MET A 143 -4.84 11.59 -22.06
N ARG A 144 -3.92 12.42 -21.56
CA ARG A 144 -2.59 12.59 -22.15
C ARG A 144 -1.49 12.25 -21.15
N LYS A 145 -1.44 10.98 -20.71
CA LYS A 145 -0.47 10.42 -19.73
C LYS A 145 0.93 11.02 -19.85
N LEU A 146 1.50 11.02 -21.05
CA LEU A 146 2.87 11.51 -21.29
C LEU A 146 3.04 13.01 -21.02
N ASP A 147 2.01 13.83 -21.25
CA ASP A 147 2.06 15.27 -20.96
C ASP A 147 2.22 15.50 -19.46
N TYR A 148 1.50 14.73 -18.64
CA TYR A 148 1.50 14.86 -17.18
C TYR A 148 2.84 14.51 -16.51
N THR A 149 3.81 14.00 -17.28
CA THR A 149 5.17 13.70 -16.81
C THR A 149 6.17 14.85 -17.00
N LYS A 150 5.72 15.96 -17.61
CA LYS A 150 6.59 17.08 -18.02
C LYS A 150 6.04 18.41 -17.50
N PRO A 151 6.86 19.46 -17.39
CA PRO A 151 6.36 20.81 -17.16
C PRO A 151 5.30 21.21 -18.22
N PRO A 152 4.29 22.01 -17.86
CA PRO A 152 4.07 22.67 -16.57
C PRO A 152 3.36 21.81 -15.52
N TYR A 153 3.15 20.51 -15.76
CA TYR A 153 2.39 19.66 -14.85
C TYR A 153 3.20 19.31 -13.61
N GLU A 154 2.63 19.63 -12.44
CA GLU A 154 3.14 19.08 -11.19
C GLU A 154 2.87 17.57 -11.14
N LYS A 155 3.85 16.83 -10.59
CA LYS A 155 3.71 15.38 -10.33
C LYS A 155 2.46 15.16 -9.46
N ALA A 156 1.59 14.28 -9.94
CA ALA A 156 0.36 13.92 -9.26
C ALA A 156 -0.05 12.48 -9.61
N GLU A 157 -0.85 11.89 -8.74
CA GLU A 157 -1.33 10.52 -8.84
C GLU A 157 -2.84 10.44 -9.13
N TRP A 158 -3.53 11.58 -9.16
CA TRP A 158 -5.01 11.64 -9.11
C TRP A 158 -5.68 12.11 -10.40
N ARG A 159 -4.93 12.18 -11.51
CA ARG A 159 -5.50 12.56 -12.82
C ARG A 159 -6.21 11.41 -13.51
N HIS A 160 -7.29 10.93 -12.88
CA HIS A 160 -8.03 9.73 -13.29
C HIS A 160 -8.88 9.96 -14.55
N ALA A 161 -9.15 8.90 -15.31
CA ALA A 161 -10.11 8.98 -16.42
C ALA A 161 -11.57 9.04 -15.91
N LEU A 162 -11.97 8.15 -14.99
CA LEU A 162 -13.30 8.16 -14.38
C LEU A 162 -13.21 8.09 -12.87
N SER A 163 -13.62 9.16 -12.19
CA SER A 163 -13.66 9.23 -10.72
C SER A 163 -15.10 9.14 -10.21
N ILE A 164 -15.40 8.10 -9.44
CA ILE A 164 -16.71 7.85 -8.82
C ILE A 164 -16.49 7.90 -7.30
N ARG A 165 -17.15 8.84 -6.61
CA ARG A 165 -16.89 9.11 -5.20
C ARG A 165 -18.17 9.19 -4.38
N SER A 166 -18.33 8.28 -3.43
CA SER A 166 -19.52 8.19 -2.57
C SER A 166 -20.84 8.22 -3.36
N CYS A 167 -20.90 7.47 -4.47
CA CYS A 167 -22.07 7.40 -5.35
C CYS A 167 -22.90 6.12 -5.13
N GLU A 168 -24.15 6.15 -5.56
CA GLU A 168 -25.08 5.02 -5.43
C GLU A 168 -25.65 4.61 -6.81
N ASN A 169 -25.76 3.30 -7.09
CA ASN A 169 -26.39 2.78 -8.31
C ASN A 169 -25.75 3.33 -9.59
N VAL A 170 -24.47 3.00 -9.79
CA VAL A 170 -23.69 3.43 -10.97
C VAL A 170 -23.35 2.24 -11.85
N ARG A 171 -23.63 2.35 -13.15
CA ARG A 171 -23.34 1.35 -14.17
C ARG A 171 -22.36 1.92 -15.21
N VAL A 172 -21.33 1.17 -15.57
CA VAL A 172 -20.32 1.57 -16.57
C VAL A 172 -20.08 0.42 -17.54
N PHE A 173 -20.48 0.59 -18.81
CA PHE A 173 -20.55 -0.49 -19.79
C PHE A 173 -19.80 -0.18 -21.08
N GLY A 174 -18.92 -1.09 -21.52
CA GLY A 174 -18.36 -1.11 -22.88
C GLY A 174 -17.24 -0.11 -23.20
N LEU A 175 -16.84 0.72 -22.24
CA LEU A 175 -15.90 1.82 -22.46
C LEU A 175 -14.43 1.38 -22.47
N THR A 176 -13.62 2.09 -23.26
CA THR A 176 -12.16 2.12 -23.07
C THR A 176 -11.75 3.40 -22.33
N LEU A 177 -11.06 3.25 -21.21
CA LEU A 177 -10.49 4.32 -20.38
C LEU A 177 -8.98 4.27 -20.52
N ALA A 178 -8.40 5.27 -21.19
CA ALA A 178 -7.03 5.19 -21.69
C ALA A 178 -6.14 6.36 -21.26
N SER A 179 -4.86 6.06 -21.01
CA SER A 179 -3.79 7.06 -20.90
C SER A 179 -4.08 8.18 -19.90
N SER A 180 -4.69 7.84 -18.77
CA SER A 180 -4.89 8.78 -17.66
C SER A 180 -3.56 9.11 -16.96
N GLY A 181 -3.50 10.28 -16.32
CA GLY A 181 -2.37 10.67 -15.46
C GLY A 181 -2.45 10.09 -14.04
N GLY A 182 -3.48 9.29 -13.76
CA GLY A 182 -3.69 8.58 -12.52
C GLY A 182 -4.25 7.18 -12.83
N ASP A 183 -5.48 6.95 -12.41
CA ASP A 183 -6.16 5.64 -12.56
C ASP A 183 -7.18 5.65 -13.70
N GLY A 184 -7.44 4.49 -14.29
CA GLY A 184 -8.56 4.33 -15.23
C GLY A 184 -9.91 4.58 -14.55
N ILE A 185 -10.21 3.82 -13.50
CA ILE A 185 -11.38 4.03 -12.64
C ILE A 185 -10.94 4.21 -11.19
N TYR A 186 -11.48 5.22 -10.52
CA TYR A 186 -11.27 5.44 -9.09
C TYR A 186 -12.60 5.38 -8.34
N LEU A 187 -12.78 4.38 -7.48
CA LEU A 187 -13.92 4.25 -6.56
C LEU A 187 -13.55 4.82 -5.19
N GLY A 188 -13.64 6.15 -5.07
CA GLY A 188 -13.17 6.92 -3.93
C GLY A 188 -14.26 7.38 -2.97
N VAL A 189 -13.85 8.29 -2.07
CA VAL A 189 -14.72 8.88 -1.05
C VAL A 189 -14.81 10.39 -1.26
N ALA A 190 -16.03 10.92 -1.40
CA ALA A 190 -16.30 12.37 -1.37
C ALA A 190 -16.79 12.82 0.01
N LYS A 191 -17.39 11.91 0.78
CA LYS A 191 -17.84 12.14 2.16
C LYS A 191 -17.45 10.95 3.02
N ARG A 192 -16.65 11.19 4.07
CA ARG A 192 -16.19 10.15 5.01
C ARG A 192 -17.39 9.33 5.53
N GLY A 193 -17.22 8.02 5.59
CA GLY A 193 -18.28 7.08 6.00
C GLY A 193 -19.36 6.81 4.95
N VAL A 194 -19.29 7.39 3.75
CA VAL A 194 -20.21 7.10 2.64
C VAL A 194 -19.45 6.37 1.53
N PRO A 195 -19.59 5.04 1.42
CA PRO A 195 -18.96 4.27 0.35
C PRO A 195 -19.65 4.51 -0.99
N ASN A 196 -19.03 4.03 -2.07
CA ASN A 196 -19.77 3.77 -3.30
C ASN A 196 -20.65 2.54 -3.10
N SER A 197 -21.92 2.58 -3.49
CA SER A 197 -22.84 1.46 -3.31
C SER A 197 -23.53 1.06 -4.62
N ASN A 198 -23.68 -0.25 -4.84
CA ASN A 198 -24.36 -0.80 -6.01
C ASN A 198 -23.70 -0.35 -7.32
N ILE A 199 -22.46 -0.79 -7.53
CA ILE A 199 -21.64 -0.42 -8.70
C ILE A 199 -21.52 -1.62 -9.64
N HIS A 200 -21.79 -1.43 -10.93
CA HIS A 200 -21.61 -2.46 -11.96
C HIS A 200 -20.71 -1.95 -13.08
N ILE A 201 -19.56 -2.59 -13.25
CA ILE A 201 -18.60 -2.28 -14.31
C ILE A 201 -18.52 -3.51 -15.20
N LYS A 202 -18.86 -3.37 -16.48
CA LYS A 202 -18.93 -4.52 -17.39
C LYS A 202 -18.38 -4.21 -18.77
N ASP A 203 -17.59 -5.15 -19.31
CA ASP A 203 -17.00 -5.06 -20.64
C ASP A 203 -16.16 -3.78 -20.83
N VAL A 204 -15.44 -3.37 -19.77
CA VAL A 204 -14.61 -2.15 -19.75
C VAL A 204 -13.14 -2.49 -19.91
N ILE A 205 -12.40 -1.63 -20.61
CA ILE A 205 -10.94 -1.72 -20.76
C ILE A 205 -10.29 -0.50 -20.10
N CYS A 206 -9.45 -0.71 -19.10
CA CYS A 206 -8.53 0.28 -18.56
C CYS A 206 -7.14 0.00 -19.13
N VAL A 207 -6.57 0.92 -19.90
CA VAL A 207 -5.31 0.68 -20.62
C VAL A 207 -4.34 1.85 -20.51
N ASP A 208 -3.05 1.55 -20.35
CA ASP A 208 -1.97 2.54 -20.36
C ASP A 208 -2.15 3.65 -19.31
N ASN A 209 -2.70 3.33 -18.14
CA ASN A 209 -2.86 4.34 -17.08
C ASN A 209 -1.54 4.57 -16.32
N TYR A 210 -1.38 5.74 -15.73
CA TYR A 210 -0.12 6.14 -15.11
C TYR A 210 0.09 5.49 -13.74
N ARG A 211 -0.97 5.30 -12.94
CA ARG A 211 -0.90 4.78 -11.57
C ARG A 211 -1.57 3.42 -11.41
N GLN A 212 -2.87 3.27 -11.73
CA GLN A 212 -3.60 1.99 -11.65
C GLN A 212 -4.55 1.78 -12.83
N GLY A 213 -4.93 0.53 -13.11
CA GLY A 213 -6.13 0.29 -13.91
C GLY A 213 -7.39 0.72 -13.16
N ILE A 214 -7.61 0.16 -11.97
CA ILE A 214 -8.71 0.52 -11.07
C ILE A 214 -8.21 0.63 -9.62
N SER A 215 -8.68 1.63 -8.88
CA SER A 215 -8.50 1.71 -7.42
C SER A 215 -9.85 1.63 -6.71
N VAL A 216 -9.93 0.81 -5.67
CA VAL A 216 -11.12 0.66 -4.83
C VAL A 216 -10.77 1.07 -3.40
N ILE A 217 -11.25 2.25 -2.99
CA ILE A 217 -11.00 2.83 -1.68
C ILE A 217 -12.11 2.43 -0.71
N SER A 218 -13.36 2.68 -1.10
CA SER A 218 -14.53 2.40 -0.28
C SER A 218 -15.73 2.10 -1.18
N ALA A 219 -16.16 0.85 -1.18
CA ALA A 219 -17.29 0.39 -1.96
C ALA A 219 -17.99 -0.83 -1.34
N GLU A 220 -19.30 -0.91 -1.57
CA GLU A 220 -20.11 -2.08 -1.27
C GLU A 220 -21.05 -2.45 -2.40
N ASN A 221 -21.34 -3.75 -2.54
CA ASN A 221 -22.16 -4.31 -3.61
C ASN A 221 -21.60 -3.91 -4.99
N VAL A 222 -20.40 -4.38 -5.28
CA VAL A 222 -19.70 -4.11 -6.54
C VAL A 222 -19.66 -5.38 -7.38
N LEU A 223 -20.05 -5.27 -8.64
CA LEU A 223 -19.89 -6.33 -9.64
C LEU A 223 -19.00 -5.81 -10.78
N MET A 224 -17.90 -6.50 -11.03
CA MET A 224 -17.02 -6.25 -12.18
C MET A 224 -17.03 -7.49 -13.08
N GLU A 225 -17.40 -7.34 -14.36
CA GLU A 225 -17.53 -8.47 -15.28
C GLU A 225 -16.79 -8.19 -16.59
N ASN A 226 -15.95 -9.12 -17.03
CA ASN A 226 -15.21 -9.03 -18.29
C ASN A 226 -14.38 -7.73 -18.41
N VAL A 227 -13.83 -7.26 -17.29
CA VAL A 227 -13.00 -6.04 -17.26
C VAL A 227 -11.55 -6.40 -17.58
N VAL A 228 -10.91 -5.60 -18.44
CA VAL A 228 -9.49 -5.74 -18.77
C VAL A 228 -8.72 -4.55 -18.21
N MET A 229 -7.67 -4.81 -17.43
CA MET A 229 -6.77 -3.78 -16.89
C MET A 229 -5.35 -4.09 -17.32
N ARG A 230 -4.78 -3.28 -18.23
CA ARG A 230 -3.48 -3.60 -18.83
C ARG A 230 -2.56 -2.43 -19.09
N ASP A 231 -1.27 -2.77 -19.19
CA ASP A 231 -0.19 -1.87 -19.60
C ASP A 231 -0.02 -0.64 -18.67
N THR A 232 -0.49 -0.72 -17.42
CA THR A 232 -0.31 0.32 -16.41
C THR A 232 1.18 0.47 -16.06
N SER A 233 1.68 1.71 -16.10
CA SER A 233 3.09 2.04 -15.86
C SER A 233 3.26 3.54 -15.59
N GLY A 234 4.19 3.91 -14.71
CA GLY A 234 4.52 5.31 -14.42
C GLY A 234 4.77 5.59 -12.95
N THR A 235 3.70 5.71 -12.15
CA THR A 235 3.79 5.95 -10.71
C THR A 235 3.31 4.72 -9.94
N PRO A 236 4.10 4.20 -8.98
CA PRO A 236 3.68 3.10 -8.11
C PRO A 236 2.30 3.34 -7.47
N PRO A 237 1.47 2.30 -7.29
CA PRO A 237 1.82 0.88 -7.38
C PRO A 237 1.91 0.28 -8.80
N MET A 238 1.35 0.93 -9.82
CA MET A 238 1.30 0.43 -11.22
C MET A 238 0.56 -0.91 -11.40
N ALA A 239 -0.36 -1.23 -10.51
CA ALA A 239 -1.19 -2.42 -10.51
C ALA A 239 -2.34 -2.41 -11.54
N GLY A 240 -2.84 -3.60 -11.85
CA GLY A 240 -4.07 -3.76 -12.62
C GLY A 240 -5.28 -3.26 -11.84
N ILE A 241 -5.43 -3.73 -10.60
CA ILE A 241 -6.39 -3.23 -9.62
C ILE A 241 -5.78 -3.24 -8.22
N ASP A 242 -6.11 -2.23 -7.41
CA ASP A 242 -5.72 -2.16 -6.00
C ASP A 242 -6.92 -1.89 -5.09
N PHE A 243 -7.07 -2.74 -4.08
CA PHE A 243 -7.98 -2.54 -2.95
C PHE A 243 -7.20 -1.85 -1.83
N GLU A 244 -7.25 -0.52 -1.81
CA GLU A 244 -6.38 0.36 -1.02
C GLU A 244 -7.18 1.40 -0.22
N PRO A 245 -7.93 0.99 0.82
CA PRO A 245 -8.57 1.93 1.73
C PRO A 245 -7.52 2.85 2.38
N ASN A 246 -7.93 4.07 2.67
CA ASN A 246 -7.18 5.14 3.33
C ASN A 246 -7.55 5.31 4.81
N ASP A 247 -8.71 4.79 5.25
CA ASP A 247 -9.20 4.97 6.63
C ASP A 247 -9.94 3.73 7.16
N PRO A 248 -9.87 3.42 8.47
CA PRO A 248 -10.55 2.26 9.05
C PRO A 248 -12.06 2.22 8.87
N THR A 249 -12.72 3.36 8.61
CA THR A 249 -14.17 3.44 8.39
C THR A 249 -14.59 3.13 6.95
N GLU A 250 -13.64 2.92 6.05
CA GLU A 250 -13.93 2.59 4.65
C GLU A 250 -14.32 1.13 4.48
N VAL A 251 -15.14 0.86 3.47
CA VAL A 251 -15.85 -0.41 3.31
C VAL A 251 -15.34 -1.14 2.08
N LEU A 252 -15.06 -2.44 2.20
CA LEU A 252 -14.79 -3.34 1.07
C LEU A 252 -15.67 -4.59 1.20
N SER A 253 -16.96 -4.46 0.90
CA SER A 253 -17.95 -5.49 1.22
C SER A 253 -18.76 -5.92 0.01
N ASN A 254 -18.93 -7.23 -0.18
CA ASN A 254 -19.69 -7.80 -1.29
C ASN A 254 -19.19 -7.28 -2.65
N ILE A 255 -17.90 -7.49 -2.91
CA ILE A 255 -17.25 -7.14 -4.16
C ILE A 255 -16.97 -8.43 -4.93
N VAL A 256 -17.49 -8.52 -6.16
CA VAL A 256 -17.32 -9.68 -7.04
C VAL A 256 -16.69 -9.25 -8.35
N MET A 257 -15.60 -9.90 -8.74
CA MET A 257 -15.02 -9.82 -10.08
C MET A 257 -15.23 -11.14 -10.80
N ARG A 258 -15.74 -11.12 -12.03
CA ARG A 258 -15.92 -12.31 -12.86
C ARG A 258 -15.26 -12.16 -14.22
N ASN A 259 -14.47 -13.16 -14.59
CA ASN A 259 -13.84 -13.24 -15.91
C ASN A 259 -13.00 -12.00 -16.26
N CYS A 260 -12.46 -11.31 -15.26
CA CYS A 260 -11.60 -10.14 -15.45
C CYS A 260 -10.16 -10.55 -15.78
N THR A 261 -9.46 -9.75 -16.58
CA THR A 261 -8.06 -9.97 -16.96
C THR A 261 -7.20 -8.77 -16.53
N VAL A 262 -6.13 -9.03 -15.78
CA VAL A 262 -5.07 -8.06 -15.47
C VAL A 262 -3.79 -8.46 -16.20
N GLN A 263 -3.23 -7.58 -17.03
CA GLN A 263 -2.15 -7.96 -17.94
C GLN A 263 -1.05 -6.92 -18.10
N ASN A 264 0.20 -7.35 -18.08
CA ASN A 264 1.38 -6.53 -18.42
C ASN A 264 1.48 -5.22 -17.63
N ASN A 265 0.94 -5.17 -16.42
CA ASN A 265 1.09 -4.02 -15.55
C ASN A 265 2.48 -4.07 -14.90
N SER A 266 3.15 -2.92 -14.81
CA SER A 266 4.49 -2.84 -14.19
C SER A 266 4.47 -3.12 -12.69
N GLY A 267 3.28 -3.06 -12.07
CA GLY A 267 3.00 -3.43 -10.69
C GLY A 267 2.32 -4.79 -10.55
N ASP A 268 1.64 -4.99 -9.43
CA ASP A 268 0.94 -6.25 -9.14
C ASP A 268 -0.36 -6.38 -9.96
N GLY A 269 -0.79 -7.58 -10.33
CA GLY A 269 -2.05 -7.78 -11.05
C GLY A 269 -3.27 -7.40 -10.19
N PHE A 270 -3.49 -8.19 -9.14
CA PHE A 270 -4.49 -7.96 -8.11
C PHE A 270 -3.79 -7.60 -6.79
N ALA A 271 -3.87 -6.33 -6.39
CA ALA A 271 -3.28 -5.82 -5.16
C ALA A 271 -4.35 -5.61 -4.07
N PHE A 272 -3.97 -5.91 -2.82
CA PHE A 272 -4.76 -5.69 -1.62
C PHE A 272 -3.86 -5.05 -0.56
N TYR A 273 -3.82 -3.72 -0.55
CA TYR A 273 -3.09 -2.94 0.45
C TYR A 273 -4.03 -2.54 1.61
N LEU A 274 -4.11 -3.39 2.65
CA LEU A 274 -5.13 -3.27 3.69
C LEU A 274 -4.60 -2.71 5.03
N HIS A 275 -3.42 -2.09 5.03
CA HIS A 275 -2.77 -1.57 6.25
C HIS A 275 -3.55 -0.46 6.95
N ASN A 276 -4.42 0.24 6.23
CA ASN A 276 -5.27 1.30 6.80
C ASN A 276 -6.61 0.79 7.35
N LEU A 277 -6.95 -0.48 7.12
CA LEU A 277 -8.04 -1.14 7.85
C LEU A 277 -7.48 -1.77 9.12
N ASN A 278 -8.38 -2.02 10.08
CA ASN A 278 -7.98 -2.49 11.39
C ASN A 278 -9.11 -3.31 12.03
N SER A 279 -8.96 -3.71 13.29
CA SER A 279 -9.96 -4.52 14.01
C SER A 279 -11.33 -3.88 14.20
N THR A 280 -11.42 -2.56 14.06
CA THR A 280 -12.69 -1.80 14.14
C THR A 280 -13.36 -1.65 12.77
N SER A 281 -12.66 -1.96 11.69
CA SER A 281 -13.19 -1.93 10.33
C SER A 281 -14.26 -3.01 10.14
N ARG A 282 -15.24 -2.73 9.29
CA ARG A 282 -16.22 -3.74 8.86
C ARG A 282 -15.47 -4.91 8.18
N PRO A 283 -15.82 -6.17 8.47
CA PRO A 283 -15.22 -7.31 7.80
C PRO A 283 -15.32 -7.20 6.28
N ILE A 284 -14.22 -7.46 5.59
CA ILE A 284 -14.19 -7.37 4.12
C ILE A 284 -14.82 -8.61 3.47
N SER A 285 -15.32 -8.46 2.25
CA SER A 285 -15.82 -9.58 1.45
C SER A 285 -15.55 -9.31 -0.03
N ILE A 286 -14.54 -9.98 -0.56
CA ILE A 286 -14.08 -9.83 -1.94
C ILE A 286 -13.93 -11.21 -2.57
N ARG A 287 -14.48 -11.39 -3.77
CA ARG A 287 -14.44 -12.66 -4.50
C ARG A 287 -14.09 -12.45 -5.96
N LEU A 288 -13.11 -13.21 -6.45
CA LEU A 288 -12.67 -13.22 -7.84
C LEU A 288 -12.97 -14.60 -8.44
N GLU A 289 -13.72 -14.63 -9.54
CA GLU A 289 -14.20 -15.86 -10.18
C GLU A 289 -13.72 -15.90 -11.64
N GLY A 290 -13.00 -16.95 -12.03
CA GLY A 290 -12.53 -17.10 -13.41
C GLY A 290 -11.59 -15.98 -13.87
N CYS A 291 -10.96 -15.26 -12.94
CA CYS A 291 -10.07 -14.14 -13.25
C CYS A 291 -8.69 -14.62 -13.71
N ARG A 292 -8.02 -13.81 -14.53
CA ARG A 292 -6.72 -14.12 -15.11
C ARG A 292 -5.72 -12.99 -14.87
N SER A 293 -4.52 -13.33 -14.42
CA SER A 293 -3.37 -12.43 -14.35
C SER A 293 -2.26 -12.91 -15.28
N ILE A 294 -1.69 -12.03 -16.10
CA ILE A 294 -0.66 -12.38 -17.10
C ILE A 294 0.46 -11.33 -17.09
N GLY A 295 1.70 -11.74 -16.89
CA GLY A 295 2.86 -10.86 -17.17
C GLY A 295 3.00 -9.64 -16.24
N ASN A 296 2.37 -9.65 -15.06
CA ASN A 296 2.47 -8.58 -14.07
C ASN A 296 3.69 -8.81 -13.14
N ARG A 297 4.10 -7.81 -12.36
CA ARG A 297 5.21 -7.95 -11.38
C ARG A 297 4.97 -9.11 -10.41
N ARG A 298 3.76 -9.22 -9.87
CA ARG A 298 3.20 -10.40 -9.20
C ARG A 298 1.76 -10.55 -9.65
N SER A 299 1.20 -11.75 -9.58
CA SER A 299 -0.22 -11.91 -9.96
C SER A 299 -1.17 -11.47 -8.85
N VAL A 300 -0.89 -11.86 -7.61
CA VAL A 300 -1.64 -11.48 -6.42
C VAL A 300 -0.68 -10.97 -5.35
N SER A 301 -1.01 -9.84 -4.73
CA SER A 301 -0.25 -9.25 -3.62
C SER A 301 -1.22 -8.84 -2.51
N ILE A 302 -1.13 -9.49 -1.36
CA ILE A 302 -1.97 -9.23 -0.19
C ILE A 302 -1.08 -8.76 0.96
N SER A 303 -1.36 -7.60 1.54
CA SER A 303 -0.58 -7.01 2.63
C SER A 303 -1.51 -6.44 3.71
N ILE A 304 -1.35 -6.93 4.94
CA ILE A 304 -2.25 -6.61 6.08
C ILE A 304 -1.40 -6.38 7.33
N GLY A 305 -1.81 -5.46 8.22
CA GLY A 305 -1.09 -5.19 9.47
C GLY A 305 -1.02 -6.39 10.43
N ASN A 306 0.16 -6.62 11.04
CA ASN A 306 0.44 -7.77 11.90
C ASN A 306 0.23 -7.49 13.40
N SER A 307 -1.00 -7.16 13.81
CA SER A 307 -1.40 -7.14 15.22
C SER A 307 -2.90 -7.32 15.35
N LYS A 308 -3.40 -7.65 16.55
CA LYS A 308 -4.85 -7.72 16.79
C LYS A 308 -5.55 -6.41 16.46
N GLU A 309 -4.93 -5.28 16.76
CA GLU A 309 -5.50 -3.96 16.53
C GLU A 309 -5.50 -3.61 15.05
N LYS A 310 -4.42 -3.93 14.31
CA LYS A 310 -4.14 -3.50 12.92
C LYS A 310 -4.63 -4.47 11.83
N THR A 311 -5.31 -5.54 12.20
CA THR A 311 -5.81 -6.54 11.24
C THR A 311 -7.32 -6.42 11.07
N VAL A 312 -7.77 -6.43 9.81
CA VAL A 312 -9.19 -6.50 9.46
C VAL A 312 -9.64 -7.95 9.34
N GLY A 313 -10.88 -8.23 9.75
CA GLY A 313 -11.54 -9.53 9.55
C GLY A 313 -12.18 -9.67 8.15
N GLY A 314 -12.86 -10.79 7.90
CA GLY A 314 -13.59 -11.03 6.66
C GLY A 314 -12.95 -12.06 5.75
N ILE A 315 -13.15 -11.94 4.43
CA ILE A 315 -12.71 -12.95 3.45
C ILE A 315 -12.29 -12.34 2.11
N ILE A 316 -11.21 -12.90 1.55
CA ILE A 316 -10.79 -12.73 0.16
C ILE A 316 -10.76 -14.12 -0.48
N GLU A 317 -11.50 -14.33 -1.56
CA GLU A 317 -11.59 -15.63 -2.22
C GLU A 317 -11.31 -15.55 -3.72
N PHE A 318 -10.45 -16.44 -4.20
CA PHE A 318 -10.13 -16.63 -5.61
C PHE A 318 -10.64 -18.00 -6.02
N VAL A 319 -11.46 -18.07 -7.07
CA VAL A 319 -12.08 -19.31 -7.54
C VAL A 319 -11.90 -19.46 -9.04
N ASP A 320 -11.35 -20.60 -9.44
CA ASP A 320 -11.09 -20.93 -10.85
C ASP A 320 -10.21 -19.88 -11.57
N CYS A 321 -9.35 -19.18 -10.80
CA CYS A 321 -8.45 -18.14 -11.31
C CYS A 321 -7.13 -18.69 -11.84
N LYS A 322 -6.51 -17.98 -12.79
CA LYS A 322 -5.20 -18.30 -13.37
C LYS A 322 -4.18 -17.18 -13.19
N PHE A 323 -2.99 -17.52 -12.74
CA PHE A 323 -1.90 -16.61 -12.43
C PHE A 323 -0.66 -17.00 -13.23
N GLU A 324 -0.40 -16.27 -14.31
CA GLU A 324 0.51 -16.68 -15.39
C GLU A 324 1.66 -15.69 -15.58
N SER A 325 2.86 -16.23 -15.79
CA SER A 325 4.01 -15.47 -16.30
C SER A 325 4.41 -14.25 -15.47
N SER A 326 4.22 -14.30 -14.14
CA SER A 326 4.59 -13.16 -13.29
C SER A 326 6.09 -12.99 -13.18
N GLU A 327 6.55 -11.74 -13.13
CA GLU A 327 8.00 -11.44 -13.04
C GLU A 327 8.61 -11.95 -11.73
N GLY A 328 7.91 -11.75 -10.61
CA GLY A 328 8.19 -12.34 -9.30
C GLY A 328 7.16 -13.42 -8.95
N ALA A 329 7.01 -13.71 -7.65
CA ALA A 329 6.04 -14.67 -7.14
C ALA A 329 4.64 -14.48 -7.76
N GLY A 330 3.96 -15.58 -8.05
CA GLY A 330 2.58 -15.57 -8.52
C GLY A 330 1.65 -15.06 -7.42
N ILE A 331 1.80 -15.61 -6.21
CA ILE A 331 1.05 -15.19 -5.02
C ILE A 331 2.05 -14.70 -3.98
N HIS A 332 1.83 -13.50 -3.46
CA HIS A 332 2.62 -12.92 -2.38
C HIS A 332 1.72 -12.43 -1.24
N ILE A 333 1.91 -12.99 -0.05
CA ILE A 333 1.11 -12.70 1.14
C ILE A 333 2.04 -12.19 2.24
N ALA A 334 1.92 -10.92 2.59
CA ALA A 334 2.80 -10.26 3.53
C ALA A 334 2.07 -9.85 4.81
N GLN A 335 2.70 -10.12 5.96
CA GLN A 335 2.34 -9.66 7.31
C GLN A 335 0.97 -10.10 7.85
N LYS A 336 0.12 -10.73 7.01
CA LYS A 336 -1.21 -11.19 7.38
C LYS A 336 -1.16 -12.24 8.50
N PRO A 337 -1.75 -11.97 9.67
CA PRO A 337 -1.87 -12.98 10.71
C PRO A 337 -3.01 -13.99 10.43
N PRO A 338 -2.95 -15.19 11.03
CA PRO A 338 -3.98 -16.22 10.90
C PRO A 338 -5.39 -15.77 11.29
N PHE A 339 -5.50 -14.98 12.35
CA PHE A 339 -6.77 -14.50 12.89
C PHE A 339 -7.41 -13.35 12.10
N GLY A 340 -6.71 -12.82 11.09
CA GLY A 340 -7.24 -11.78 10.22
C GLY A 340 -8.20 -12.29 9.15
N CYS A 341 -8.46 -11.48 8.13
CA CYS A 341 -9.33 -11.89 7.03
C CYS A 341 -8.83 -13.22 6.42
N LYS A 342 -9.74 -14.16 6.22
CA LYS A 342 -9.43 -15.45 5.62
C LYS A 342 -9.10 -15.26 4.14
N VAL A 343 -8.05 -15.90 3.66
CA VAL A 343 -7.71 -15.90 2.23
C VAL A 343 -7.86 -17.31 1.69
N ARG A 344 -8.61 -17.47 0.60
CA ARG A 344 -8.90 -18.77 -0.01
C ARG A 344 -8.58 -18.75 -1.49
N PHE A 345 -7.86 -19.78 -1.95
CA PHE A 345 -7.66 -20.07 -3.36
C PHE A 345 -8.33 -21.42 -3.64
N VAL A 346 -9.27 -21.46 -4.59
CA VAL A 346 -10.07 -22.64 -4.90
C VAL A 346 -9.93 -22.95 -6.38
N ARG A 347 -9.35 -24.10 -6.71
CA ARG A 347 -9.06 -24.56 -8.07
C ARG A 347 -8.30 -23.51 -8.90
N CYS A 348 -7.39 -22.79 -8.24
CA CYS A 348 -6.55 -21.81 -8.90
C CYS A 348 -5.30 -22.47 -9.50
N GLU A 349 -4.82 -21.92 -10.60
CA GLU A 349 -3.57 -22.35 -11.24
C GLU A 349 -2.53 -21.23 -11.21
N ILE A 350 -1.32 -21.56 -10.77
CA ILE A 350 -0.14 -20.71 -10.85
C ILE A 350 0.83 -21.35 -11.83
N SER A 351 1.23 -20.63 -12.87
CA SER A 351 2.16 -21.14 -13.88
C SER A 351 3.17 -20.08 -14.30
N ASP A 352 4.40 -20.54 -14.57
CA ASP A 352 5.50 -19.69 -15.03
C ASP A 352 5.72 -18.47 -14.12
N ALA A 353 5.63 -18.66 -12.80
CA ALA A 353 5.87 -17.61 -11.82
C ALA A 353 7.36 -17.39 -11.54
N ALA A 354 7.70 -16.17 -11.13
CA ALA A 354 9.04 -15.71 -10.76
C ALA A 354 10.04 -15.75 -11.91
N LEU A 355 9.63 -15.33 -13.12
CA LEU A 355 10.47 -15.37 -14.32
C LEU A 355 11.74 -14.53 -14.24
N LYS A 356 11.75 -13.44 -13.47
CA LYS A 356 12.95 -12.61 -13.21
C LYS A 356 13.69 -13.01 -11.94
N GLN A 357 13.17 -13.95 -11.14
CA GLN A 357 13.77 -14.43 -9.89
C GLN A 357 13.70 -15.97 -9.79
N PRO A 358 14.49 -16.72 -10.57
CA PRO A 358 14.40 -18.19 -10.64
C PRO A 358 14.59 -18.94 -9.30
N ASN A 359 15.15 -18.30 -8.27
CA ASN A 359 15.30 -18.89 -6.94
C ASN A 359 14.09 -18.64 -6.02
N GLN A 360 13.15 -17.76 -6.40
CA GLN A 360 11.96 -17.43 -5.61
C GLN A 360 10.79 -18.35 -5.93
N SER A 361 10.24 -19.05 -4.94
CA SER A 361 9.07 -19.92 -5.13
C SER A 361 7.83 -19.19 -5.70
N PRO A 362 6.95 -19.90 -6.44
CA PRO A 362 5.71 -19.34 -6.99
C PRO A 362 4.77 -18.72 -5.96
N ILE A 363 4.75 -19.26 -4.73
CA ILE A 363 3.96 -18.75 -3.60
C ILE A 363 4.95 -18.26 -2.54
N VAL A 364 4.81 -17.01 -2.10
CA VAL A 364 5.66 -16.41 -1.07
C VAL A 364 4.81 -15.88 0.06
N PHE A 365 5.10 -16.35 1.27
CA PHE A 365 4.71 -15.70 2.52
C PHE A 365 5.84 -14.82 3.00
N ALA A 366 5.50 -13.67 3.59
CA ALA A 366 6.50 -12.76 4.15
C ALA A 366 6.07 -12.19 5.50
N SER A 367 6.97 -12.14 6.47
CA SER A 367 6.86 -11.25 7.62
C SER A 367 7.65 -9.96 7.40
N ALA A 368 7.42 -8.95 8.23
CA ALA A 368 8.21 -7.73 8.26
C ALA A 368 8.82 -7.53 9.65
N ARG A 369 9.96 -6.83 9.69
CA ARG A 369 10.62 -6.49 10.95
C ARG A 369 9.64 -5.78 11.89
N GLY A 370 9.60 -6.20 13.16
CA GLY A 370 8.63 -5.71 14.13
C GLY A 370 7.31 -6.46 14.19
N ASN A 371 7.05 -7.40 13.27
CA ASN A 371 5.97 -8.36 13.45
C ASN A 371 6.19 -9.20 14.72
N PHE A 372 5.12 -9.37 15.49
CA PHE A 372 5.06 -10.18 16.70
C PHE A 372 4.15 -11.41 16.51
N GLU A 373 3.13 -11.28 15.66
CA GLU A 373 2.15 -12.32 15.43
C GLU A 373 2.60 -13.22 14.28
N PRO A 374 2.26 -14.53 14.30
CA PRO A 374 2.48 -15.43 13.18
C PRO A 374 1.90 -14.88 11.86
N VAL A 375 2.42 -15.37 10.74
CA VAL A 375 1.83 -15.14 9.40
C VAL A 375 0.98 -16.35 9.02
N GLY A 376 -0.12 -16.14 8.28
CA GLY A 376 -0.91 -17.23 7.71
C GLY A 376 -2.40 -16.98 7.62
N GLY A 377 -3.22 -18.01 7.84
CA GLY A 377 -4.68 -17.96 7.65
C GLY A 377 -5.09 -18.01 6.18
N VAL A 378 -4.49 -18.95 5.46
CA VAL A 378 -4.60 -19.10 4.00
C VAL A 378 -4.91 -20.56 3.66
N GLU A 379 -5.92 -20.75 2.83
CA GLU A 379 -6.37 -22.07 2.42
C GLU A 379 -6.27 -22.23 0.91
N PHE A 380 -5.66 -23.32 0.48
CA PHE A 380 -5.58 -23.72 -0.92
C PHE A 380 -6.47 -24.96 -1.11
N VAL A 381 -7.44 -24.92 -2.01
CA VAL A 381 -8.36 -26.02 -2.27
C VAL A 381 -8.17 -26.45 -3.71
N ASP A 382 -7.52 -27.59 -3.91
CA ASP A 382 -7.27 -28.19 -5.23
C ASP A 382 -6.55 -27.25 -6.20
N CYS A 383 -5.58 -26.49 -5.68
CA CYS A 383 -4.77 -25.58 -6.48
C CYS A 383 -3.63 -26.31 -7.19
N VAL A 384 -3.22 -25.78 -8.33
CA VAL A 384 -2.13 -26.32 -9.15
C VAL A 384 -1.00 -25.30 -9.26
N VAL A 385 0.23 -25.74 -9.04
CA VAL A 385 1.45 -24.97 -9.33
C VAL A 385 2.19 -25.68 -10.44
N ARG A 386 2.33 -25.04 -11.60
CA ARG A 386 3.19 -25.49 -12.69
C ARG A 386 4.52 -24.76 -12.59
N ASP A 387 5.56 -25.49 -12.20
CA ASP A 387 6.88 -24.92 -12.00
C ASP A 387 7.95 -25.85 -12.55
N LYS A 388 8.76 -25.34 -13.48
CA LYS A 388 9.86 -26.07 -14.12
C LYS A 388 11.14 -26.10 -13.27
N PHE A 389 11.23 -25.23 -12.26
CA PHE A 389 12.42 -25.12 -11.42
C PHE A 389 12.39 -26.15 -10.27
N GLU A 390 13.54 -26.71 -9.93
CA GLU A 390 13.75 -27.62 -8.80
C GLU A 390 13.79 -26.85 -7.47
N ARG A 391 12.60 -26.50 -6.96
CA ARG A 391 12.41 -25.75 -5.71
C ARG A 391 11.08 -26.11 -5.03
N LEU A 392 10.87 -25.66 -3.80
CA LEU A 392 9.57 -25.78 -3.14
C LEU A 392 8.53 -24.88 -3.84
N PRO A 393 7.24 -25.28 -3.91
CA PRO A 393 6.20 -24.43 -4.48
C PRO A 393 5.90 -23.20 -3.62
N MET A 394 6.36 -23.20 -2.36
CA MET A 394 6.15 -22.15 -1.38
C MET A 394 7.48 -21.76 -0.71
N ALA A 395 7.65 -20.47 -0.44
CA ALA A 395 8.72 -19.93 0.39
C ALA A 395 8.15 -19.06 1.51
N PHE A 396 8.92 -18.92 2.59
CA PHE A 396 8.60 -18.01 3.69
C PHE A 396 9.79 -17.09 3.97
N PHE A 397 9.66 -15.82 3.58
CA PHE A 397 10.64 -14.79 3.89
C PHE A 397 10.35 -14.21 5.27
N ASN A 398 11.20 -14.50 6.25
CA ASN A 398 10.85 -14.28 7.66
C ASN A 398 11.85 -13.42 8.43
N PRO A 399 12.03 -12.14 8.08
CA PRO A 399 12.92 -11.24 8.82
C PRO A 399 12.46 -11.01 10.26
N ALA A 400 11.21 -11.31 10.60
CA ALA A 400 10.71 -11.27 11.96
C ALA A 400 10.90 -12.59 12.73
N GLY A 401 11.35 -13.69 12.14
CA GLY A 401 11.42 -14.96 12.87
C GLY A 401 10.13 -15.36 13.61
N VAL A 402 8.97 -15.11 13.00
CA VAL A 402 7.63 -15.53 13.49
C VAL A 402 7.17 -16.78 12.75
N GLU A 403 6.25 -17.55 13.31
CA GLU A 403 5.80 -18.79 12.66
C GLU A 403 4.95 -18.55 11.40
N LEU A 404 4.95 -19.53 10.49
CA LEU A 404 3.94 -19.64 9.42
C LEU A 404 2.90 -20.69 9.84
N THR A 405 1.69 -20.25 10.15
CA THR A 405 0.62 -21.10 10.73
C THR A 405 -0.64 -21.03 9.89
N ASP A 406 -1.57 -21.98 10.08
CA ASP A 406 -2.88 -21.97 9.40
C ASP A 406 -2.76 -21.78 7.86
N VAL A 407 -1.79 -22.48 7.27
CA VAL A 407 -1.65 -22.65 5.82
C VAL A 407 -2.08 -24.08 5.50
N VAL A 408 -3.27 -24.23 4.93
CA VAL A 408 -3.98 -25.52 4.89
C VAL A 408 -4.54 -25.86 3.51
N GLY A 409 -4.91 -27.13 3.33
CA GLY A 409 -5.62 -27.64 2.16
C GLY A 409 -4.73 -28.44 1.19
N THR A 410 -4.97 -28.37 -0.11
CA THR A 410 -4.32 -29.22 -1.13
C THR A 410 -3.67 -28.40 -2.24
N LEU A 411 -2.45 -28.82 -2.60
CA LEU A 411 -1.66 -28.24 -3.69
C LEU A 411 -1.09 -29.35 -4.58
N THR A 412 -1.23 -29.25 -5.89
CA THR A 412 -0.58 -30.14 -6.84
C THR A 412 0.54 -29.40 -7.56
N LEU A 413 1.78 -29.82 -7.36
CA LEU A 413 2.93 -29.34 -8.10
C LEU A 413 3.11 -30.18 -9.37
N ILE A 414 3.11 -29.53 -10.53
CA ILE A 414 3.42 -30.15 -11.81
C ILE A 414 4.78 -29.64 -12.27
N ARG A 415 5.74 -30.56 -12.41
CA ARG A 415 7.10 -30.29 -12.88
C ARG A 415 7.44 -31.26 -14.00
N ASN A 416 7.81 -30.74 -15.18
CA ASN A 416 8.18 -31.55 -16.35
C ASN A 416 7.17 -32.68 -16.68
N GLY A 417 5.87 -32.40 -16.51
CA GLY A 417 4.78 -33.36 -16.73
C GLY A 417 4.48 -34.29 -15.56
N GLN A 418 5.32 -34.35 -14.53
CA GLN A 418 5.08 -35.16 -13.33
C GLN A 418 4.29 -34.35 -12.29
N ALA A 419 3.24 -34.96 -11.73
CA ALA A 419 2.41 -34.36 -10.69
C ALA A 419 2.77 -34.91 -9.30
N THR A 420 2.98 -34.02 -8.33
CA THR A 420 3.15 -34.33 -6.91
C THR A 420 2.08 -33.60 -6.12
N LYS A 421 1.26 -34.34 -5.36
CA LYS A 421 0.21 -33.76 -4.52
C LYS A 421 0.71 -33.57 -3.09
N PHE A 422 0.44 -32.41 -2.53
CA PHE A 422 0.73 -32.05 -1.15
C PHE A 422 -0.58 -31.80 -0.39
N GLU A 423 -0.69 -32.41 0.77
CA GLU A 423 -1.67 -32.01 1.79
C GLU A 423 -0.95 -31.04 2.74
N LEU A 424 -1.36 -29.77 2.71
CA LEU A 424 -0.80 -28.71 3.51
C LEU A 424 -1.28 -28.88 4.95
N THR A 425 -0.43 -29.55 5.73
CA THR A 425 -0.60 -29.75 7.18
C THR A 425 0.47 -28.97 7.93
N ARG A 426 0.24 -28.73 9.23
CA ARG A 426 1.27 -28.13 10.10
C ARG A 426 2.58 -28.92 10.06
N ARG A 427 2.52 -30.25 9.98
CA ARG A 427 3.71 -31.10 9.86
C ARG A 427 4.49 -30.78 8.59
N LEU A 428 3.82 -30.76 7.43
CA LEU A 428 4.49 -30.47 6.15
C LEU A 428 5.08 -29.06 6.10
N ILE A 429 4.35 -28.06 6.61
CA ILE A 429 4.86 -26.68 6.67
C ILE A 429 6.13 -26.60 7.55
N ASN A 430 6.16 -27.32 8.67
CA ASN A 430 7.35 -27.41 9.52
C ASN A 430 8.50 -28.18 8.84
N GLU A 431 8.21 -29.22 8.06
CA GLU A 431 9.21 -29.93 7.26
C GLU A 431 9.82 -29.03 6.17
N TRP A 432 9.00 -28.20 5.51
CA TRP A 432 9.47 -27.24 4.50
C TRP A 432 10.28 -26.08 5.10
N PHE A 433 9.91 -25.65 6.31
CA PHE A 433 10.54 -24.52 6.98
C PHE A 433 10.86 -24.88 8.45
N PRO A 434 11.91 -25.68 8.72
CA PRO A 434 12.20 -26.24 10.05
C PRO A 434 12.75 -25.23 11.07
N GLN A 435 13.23 -24.06 10.63
CA GLN A 435 13.70 -22.97 11.49
C GLN A 435 12.76 -21.76 11.39
N GLN A 436 11.47 -22.01 11.55
CA GLN A 436 10.43 -21.03 11.26
C GLN A 436 10.40 -19.88 12.24
N ALA A 437 10.70 -20.10 13.52
CA ALA A 437 10.43 -19.07 14.51
C ALA A 437 11.39 -19.09 15.68
N PHE A 438 11.62 -17.88 16.17
CA PHE A 438 12.16 -17.63 17.48
C PHE A 438 11.14 -18.00 18.56
N LYS A 439 11.62 -18.20 19.80
CA LYS A 439 10.75 -18.46 20.93
C LYS A 439 9.78 -17.29 21.12
N ALA A 440 8.50 -17.59 21.18
CA ALA A 440 7.48 -16.57 21.39
C ALA A 440 7.47 -16.14 22.86
N PHE A 441 7.39 -14.82 23.08
CA PHE A 441 7.10 -14.24 24.38
C PHE A 441 5.89 -13.32 24.24
N PRO A 442 5.06 -13.19 25.29
CA PRO A 442 3.99 -12.20 25.28
C PRO A 442 4.53 -10.80 25.00
N LYS A 443 3.87 -10.07 24.09
CA LYS A 443 4.13 -8.63 23.91
C LYS A 443 3.76 -7.92 25.22
N PHE A 444 4.62 -7.04 25.70
CA PHE A 444 4.31 -6.20 26.84
C PHE A 444 3.17 -5.24 26.47
N GLU A 445 2.08 -5.26 27.24
CA GLU A 445 0.94 -4.38 26.99
C GLU A 445 1.28 -2.95 27.41
N VAL A 446 1.46 -2.09 26.41
CA VAL A 446 1.81 -0.69 26.61
C VAL A 446 0.58 0.16 26.91
N LYS A 447 -0.59 -0.20 26.37
CA LYS A 447 -1.78 0.62 26.46
C LYS A 447 -2.29 0.64 27.90
N GLY A 448 -2.31 1.84 28.50
CA GLY A 448 -2.71 2.04 29.89
C GLY A 448 -1.62 1.72 30.92
N ALA A 449 -0.45 1.25 30.48
CA ALA A 449 0.68 1.05 31.39
C ALA A 449 1.16 2.40 31.94
N LYS A 450 1.37 2.45 33.26
CA LYS A 450 1.98 3.59 33.93
C LYS A 450 3.41 3.24 34.33
N PHE A 451 4.27 4.25 34.32
CA PHE A 451 5.69 4.07 34.61
C PHE A 451 6.12 5.02 35.72
N ILE A 452 6.89 4.53 36.67
CA ILE A 452 7.51 5.31 37.76
C ILE A 452 9.04 5.15 37.74
N PRO A 453 9.80 6.05 38.36
CA PRO A 453 11.24 5.90 38.45
C PRO A 453 11.63 4.66 39.24
N LEU A 454 12.57 3.85 38.72
CA LEU A 454 13.16 2.75 39.45
C LEU A 454 14.08 3.25 40.58
N PHE A 455 14.77 4.37 40.34
CA PHE A 455 15.69 5.02 41.29
C PHE A 455 15.20 6.44 41.64
N PRO A 456 14.13 6.60 42.44
CA PRO A 456 13.49 7.91 42.66
C PRO A 456 14.45 8.98 43.20
N ASP A 457 15.43 8.58 44.00
CA ASP A 457 16.41 9.48 44.63
C ASP A 457 17.54 9.93 43.71
N ALA A 458 17.68 9.33 42.52
CA ALA A 458 18.66 9.77 41.54
C ALA A 458 18.40 11.22 41.10
N ARG A 459 19.48 11.99 40.88
CA ARG A 459 19.45 13.40 40.46
C ARG A 459 20.38 13.59 39.27
N PHE A 460 19.99 14.48 38.36
CA PHE A 460 20.71 14.75 37.11
C PHE A 460 20.96 16.26 36.95
N PRO A 461 21.85 16.86 37.77
CA PRO A 461 22.04 18.32 37.78
C PRO A 461 22.51 18.88 36.43
N GLN A 462 23.18 18.07 35.61
CA GLN A 462 23.61 18.45 34.25
C GLN A 462 22.65 17.96 33.15
N GLY A 463 21.53 17.33 33.54
CA GLY A 463 20.67 16.57 32.65
C GLY A 463 21.27 15.24 32.22
N ILE A 464 20.56 14.56 31.33
CA ILE A 464 20.92 13.28 30.72
C ILE A 464 20.97 13.46 29.21
N SER A 465 21.94 12.80 28.57
CA SER A 465 22.04 12.72 27.12
C SER A 465 21.97 11.28 26.65
N SER A 466 21.51 11.09 25.42
CA SER A 466 21.65 9.82 24.70
C SER A 466 22.30 10.10 23.35
N ASN A 467 23.10 9.16 22.89
CA ASN A 467 23.66 9.14 21.53
C ASN A 467 22.82 8.25 20.58
N ALA A 468 21.72 7.66 21.07
CA ALA A 468 20.85 6.82 20.26
C ALA A 468 20.23 7.61 19.11
N ARG A 469 20.33 7.05 17.90
CA ARG A 469 19.72 7.60 16.70
C ARG A 469 18.55 6.71 16.31
N LEU A 470 17.35 7.13 16.66
CA LEU A 470 16.12 6.43 16.30
C LEU A 470 15.64 6.87 14.92
N ARG A 471 15.26 5.93 14.05
CA ARG A 471 14.84 6.21 12.67
C ARG A 471 13.31 6.28 12.56
N GLY A 472 12.80 7.26 11.83
CA GLY A 472 11.35 7.49 11.69
C GLY A 472 10.69 8.07 12.93
N LEU A 473 9.72 7.34 13.48
CA LEU A 473 9.04 7.74 14.72
C LEU A 473 9.91 7.41 15.93
N ALA A 474 10.45 8.44 16.57
CA ALA A 474 11.20 8.32 17.80
C ALA A 474 10.34 8.69 19.00
N GLU A 475 10.21 7.78 19.97
CA GLU A 475 9.47 8.01 21.21
C GLU A 475 10.38 7.91 22.44
N PHE A 476 10.07 8.75 23.43
CA PHE A 476 10.77 8.80 24.71
C PHE A 476 9.76 8.94 25.84
N LEU A 477 10.01 8.30 26.98
CA LEU A 477 9.27 8.56 28.22
C LEU A 477 10.14 9.39 29.16
N VAL A 478 9.64 10.55 29.56
CA VAL A 478 10.30 11.47 30.51
C VAL A 478 9.47 11.55 31.78
N TRP A 479 10.07 11.22 32.93
CA TRP A 479 9.37 11.37 34.20
C TRP A 479 9.58 12.77 34.80
N ALA A 480 8.48 13.42 35.19
CA ALA A 480 8.49 14.70 35.89
C ALA A 480 7.39 14.74 36.96
N ASN A 481 7.64 15.49 38.03
CA ASN A 481 6.65 15.84 39.04
C ASN A 481 5.87 17.09 38.62
N ALA A 482 4.62 17.19 39.07
CA ALA A 482 3.79 18.36 38.82
C ALA A 482 4.51 19.65 39.26
N GLY A 483 4.53 20.65 38.39
CA GLY A 483 5.20 21.94 38.59
C GLY A 483 6.66 21.98 38.11
N GLU A 484 7.29 20.85 37.80
CA GLU A 484 8.67 20.84 37.29
C GLU A 484 8.75 21.35 35.84
N LYS A 485 9.77 22.18 35.57
CA LYS A 485 10.09 22.63 34.20
C LYS A 485 11.00 21.62 33.51
N VAL A 486 10.47 20.92 32.52
CA VAL A 486 11.23 19.99 31.67
C VAL A 486 11.78 20.75 30.47
N THR A 487 13.08 20.62 30.20
CA THR A 487 13.69 21.09 28.96
C THR A 487 14.41 19.94 28.27
N PHE A 488 14.36 19.91 26.95
CA PHE A 488 15.00 18.87 26.16
C PHE A 488 15.39 19.35 24.76
N THR A 489 16.38 18.67 24.18
CA THR A 489 16.89 18.97 22.84
C THR A 489 16.76 17.74 21.95
N LEU A 490 16.10 17.91 20.81
CA LEU A 490 16.03 16.91 19.74
C LEU A 490 16.98 17.28 18.60
N LYS A 491 17.79 16.33 18.17
CA LYS A 491 18.60 16.43 16.94
C LYS A 491 17.94 15.60 15.86
N VAL A 492 17.54 16.25 14.77
CA VAL A 492 16.99 15.58 13.58
C VAL A 492 18.07 15.57 12.51
N LEU A 493 18.54 14.39 12.11
CA LEU A 493 19.63 14.26 11.14
C LEU A 493 19.18 13.44 9.93
N PRO A 494 19.45 13.91 8.69
CA PRO A 494 19.13 13.17 7.48
C PRO A 494 19.86 11.83 7.42
N VAL A 495 19.29 10.90 6.66
CA VAL A 495 19.95 9.66 6.26
C VAL A 495 20.24 9.74 4.77
N GLY A 496 21.51 9.74 4.41
CA GLY A 496 21.94 9.97 3.02
C GLY A 496 21.65 11.40 2.53
N LYS A 497 21.57 11.57 1.21
CA LYS A 497 21.31 12.87 0.55
C LYS A 497 19.81 13.04 0.27
N VAL A 498 19.02 13.13 1.33
CA VAL A 498 17.55 13.28 1.22
C VAL A 498 17.12 14.53 1.97
N ASP A 499 16.29 15.36 1.32
CA ASP A 499 15.67 16.51 1.97
C ASP A 499 14.72 16.04 3.07
N VAL A 500 14.94 16.55 4.29
CA VAL A 500 14.12 16.20 5.45
C VAL A 500 13.14 17.33 5.71
N ARG A 501 11.85 17.03 5.61
CA ARG A 501 10.79 17.95 6.01
C ARG A 501 10.85 18.19 7.52
N PRO A 502 10.43 19.37 8.01
CA PRO A 502 10.28 19.61 9.44
C PRO A 502 9.48 18.48 10.12
N ALA A 503 10.03 17.93 11.20
CA ALA A 503 9.49 16.78 11.88
C ALA A 503 8.44 17.20 12.92
N LYS A 504 7.31 16.49 12.96
CA LYS A 504 6.23 16.78 13.91
C LYS A 504 6.64 16.33 15.31
N VAL A 505 6.56 17.24 16.29
CA VAL A 505 6.88 16.95 17.70
C VAL A 505 5.64 17.10 18.57
N THR A 506 5.42 16.12 19.45
CA THR A 506 4.31 16.14 20.42
C THR A 506 4.77 15.67 21.79
N VAL A 507 4.13 16.19 22.83
CA VAL A 507 4.24 15.70 24.20
C VAL A 507 2.87 15.21 24.64
N THR A 508 2.78 13.96 25.07
CA THR A 508 1.57 13.39 25.66
C THR A 508 1.76 13.32 27.17
N THR A 509 0.84 13.94 27.90
CA THR A 509 0.80 13.93 29.36
C THR A 509 0.45 12.53 29.91
N PRO A 510 0.74 12.24 31.20
CA PRO A 510 0.33 10.99 31.85
C PRO A 510 -1.16 10.64 31.74
N SER A 511 -2.04 11.64 31.69
CA SER A 511 -3.49 11.51 31.51
C SER A 511 -3.92 11.31 30.04
N GLY A 512 -2.98 11.41 29.09
CA GLY A 512 -3.22 11.17 27.67
C GLY A 512 -3.52 12.42 26.84
N LYS A 513 -3.53 13.62 27.44
CA LYS A 513 -3.65 14.88 26.70
C LYS A 513 -2.41 15.11 25.83
N VAL A 514 -2.61 15.37 24.54
CA VAL A 514 -1.55 15.63 23.56
C VAL A 514 -1.32 17.13 23.39
N ILE A 515 -0.07 17.55 23.48
CA ILE A 515 0.41 18.92 23.31
C ILE A 515 1.29 18.94 22.05
N GLY A 516 0.91 19.76 21.07
CA GLY A 516 1.72 20.00 19.87
C GLY A 516 2.87 20.96 20.18
N MET A 517 4.08 20.63 19.74
CA MET A 517 5.26 21.47 19.87
C MET A 517 5.68 22.05 18.52
N LYS A 518 6.62 23.00 18.52
CA LYS A 518 7.24 23.52 17.29
C LYS A 518 7.89 22.36 16.50
N GLU A 519 7.71 22.34 15.19
CA GLU A 519 8.34 21.31 14.34
C GLU A 519 9.87 21.37 14.45
N ALA A 520 10.51 20.20 14.44
CA ALA A 520 11.96 20.10 14.50
C ALA A 520 12.56 20.23 13.10
N VAL A 521 13.53 21.12 12.95
CA VAL A 521 14.26 21.34 11.70
C VAL A 521 15.48 20.41 11.65
N ALA A 522 15.70 19.79 10.49
CA ALA A 522 16.86 18.93 10.28
C ALA A 522 18.18 19.70 10.42
N GLU A 523 19.25 18.98 10.77
CA GLU A 523 20.63 19.49 10.89
C GLU A 523 20.82 20.63 11.90
N SER A 524 19.90 20.75 12.86
CA SER A 524 19.95 21.72 13.95
C SER A 524 19.54 21.10 15.28
N ASP A 525 20.00 21.70 16.36
CA ASP A 525 19.57 21.37 17.71
C ASP A 525 18.21 22.07 17.94
N ASN A 526 17.16 21.27 18.18
CA ASN A 526 15.81 21.76 18.40
C ASN A 526 15.50 21.72 19.90
N GLU A 527 15.43 22.89 20.52
CA GLU A 527 15.17 23.04 21.96
C GLU A 527 13.69 23.18 22.27
N TYR A 528 13.26 22.49 23.32
CA TYR A 528 11.88 22.43 23.76
C TYR A 528 11.81 22.59 25.27
N GLU A 529 10.68 23.13 25.74
CA GLU A 529 10.35 23.17 27.15
C GLU A 529 8.85 23.01 27.39
N PHE A 530 8.51 22.44 28.54
CA PHE A 530 7.16 22.45 29.08
C PHE A 530 7.20 22.40 30.62
N VAL A 531 6.12 22.84 31.26
CA VAL A 531 5.93 22.65 32.70
C VAL A 531 5.00 21.46 32.88
N ALA A 532 5.40 20.49 33.69
CA ALA A 532 4.59 19.31 33.99
C ALA A 532 3.33 19.73 34.77
N ASP A 533 2.16 19.50 34.20
CA ASP A 533 0.86 19.81 34.84
C ASP A 533 0.41 18.70 35.82
N GLU A 534 0.98 17.51 35.69
CA GLU A 534 0.74 16.37 36.57
C GLU A 534 2.03 15.55 36.79
N THR A 535 2.06 14.75 37.85
CA THR A 535 3.19 13.87 38.15
C THR A 535 3.06 12.59 37.33
N GLY A 536 4.06 12.26 36.52
CA GLY A 536 4.05 11.03 35.74
C GLY A 536 5.09 10.95 34.62
N ALA A 537 4.95 9.92 33.79
CA ALA A 537 5.74 9.74 32.57
C ALA A 537 5.06 10.44 31.38
N PHE A 538 5.70 11.49 30.88
CA PHE A 538 5.31 12.21 29.67
C PHE A 538 5.93 11.52 28.46
N LYS A 539 5.13 11.28 27.42
CA LYS A 539 5.62 10.71 26.16
C LYS A 539 5.99 11.82 25.18
N ILE A 540 7.26 11.92 24.83
CA ILE A 540 7.73 12.76 23.72
C ILE A 540 7.73 11.89 22.47
N ALA A 541 7.10 12.36 21.40
CA ALA A 541 7.14 11.70 20.09
C ALA A 541 7.58 12.70 19.00
N CYS A 542 8.55 12.29 18.18
CA CYS A 542 9.04 13.04 17.03
C CYS A 542 8.98 12.14 15.79
N ASP A 543 8.15 12.51 14.82
CA ASP A 543 8.04 11.80 13.54
C ASP A 543 8.90 12.50 12.48
N ALA A 544 10.06 11.92 12.20
CA ALA A 544 11.04 12.46 11.27
C ALA A 544 11.09 11.72 9.92
N GLY A 545 10.13 10.83 9.64
CA GLY A 545 10.05 10.09 8.37
C GLY A 545 11.32 9.29 8.06
N ASN A 546 12.09 9.72 7.05
CA ASN A 546 13.32 9.01 6.64
C ASN A 546 14.58 9.45 7.41
N ALA A 547 14.45 10.39 8.36
CA ALA A 547 15.56 10.90 9.15
C ALA A 547 15.70 10.16 10.48
N THR A 548 16.76 10.51 11.22
CA THR A 548 17.00 10.05 12.59
C THR A 548 16.73 11.14 13.60
N VAL A 549 16.28 10.74 14.79
CA VAL A 549 16.06 11.61 15.94
C VAL A 549 16.90 11.12 17.12
N THR A 550 17.56 12.05 17.78
CA THR A 550 18.28 11.83 19.03
C THR A 550 17.80 12.81 20.09
N LEU A 551 17.39 12.33 21.27
CA LEU A 551 17.21 13.16 22.46
C LEU A 551 18.59 13.41 23.09
N SER A 552 19.26 14.47 22.62
CA SER A 552 20.67 14.71 22.94
C SER A 552 20.87 15.34 24.32
N LYS A 553 19.82 15.93 24.90
CA LYS A 553 19.84 16.50 26.24
C LYS A 553 18.43 16.54 26.81
N CYS A 554 18.27 16.20 28.08
CA CYS A 554 17.03 16.38 28.84
C CYS A 554 17.37 16.71 30.29
N THR A 555 16.67 17.66 30.91
CA THR A 555 16.88 17.98 32.34
C THR A 555 16.38 16.88 33.29
N HIS A 556 15.54 15.98 32.78
CA HIS A 556 14.89 14.94 33.55
C HIS A 556 15.35 13.55 33.08
N ARG A 557 15.06 12.55 33.90
CA ARG A 557 15.28 11.16 33.55
C ARG A 557 14.39 10.77 32.37
N PHE A 558 14.96 10.01 31.44
CA PHE A 558 14.20 9.49 30.33
C PHE A 558 14.63 8.09 29.91
N CYS A 559 13.70 7.40 29.26
CA CYS A 559 13.94 6.17 28.53
C CYS A 559 13.60 6.40 27.06
N LEU A 560 14.40 5.83 26.16
CA LEU A 560 13.95 5.48 24.82
C LEU A 560 12.75 4.54 24.98
N PHE A 561 11.72 4.75 24.18
CA PHE A 561 10.48 4.00 24.26
C PHE A 561 10.09 3.46 22.89
N ALA A 562 9.71 2.20 22.83
CA ALA A 562 9.16 1.59 21.62
C ALA A 562 7.69 1.22 21.87
N GLY A 563 6.77 2.19 21.70
CA GLY A 563 5.34 1.96 21.93
C GLY A 563 4.73 0.90 21.01
N GLU A 564 5.28 0.77 19.80
CA GLU A 564 4.92 -0.29 18.84
C GLU A 564 5.64 -1.63 19.11
N GLY A 565 6.61 -1.64 20.03
CA GLY A 565 7.33 -2.84 20.47
C GLY A 565 8.62 -3.13 19.71
N ILE A 566 9.15 -2.19 18.92
CA ILE A 566 10.46 -2.31 18.27
C ILE A 566 11.19 -0.97 18.27
N PHE A 567 12.47 -0.99 18.63
CA PHE A 567 13.38 0.13 18.41
C PHE A 567 13.97 0.01 17.01
N TYR A 568 13.97 1.11 16.25
CA TYR A 568 14.63 1.20 14.95
C TYR A 568 15.82 2.17 15.08
N PHE A 569 17.02 1.62 15.12
CA PHE A 569 18.26 2.36 15.28
C PHE A 569 19.00 2.53 13.95
N LEU A 570 19.78 3.61 13.85
CA LEU A 570 20.78 3.81 12.81
C LEU A 570 22.16 4.05 13.43
N GLY A 571 23.13 3.18 13.17
CA GLY A 571 24.54 3.44 13.53
C GLY A 571 24.78 3.64 15.04
N THR A 572 23.84 3.21 15.89
CA THR A 572 23.87 3.46 17.34
C THR A 572 24.83 2.48 18.02
N VAL A 573 25.72 3.01 18.87
CA VAL A 573 26.67 2.23 19.68
C VAL A 573 26.62 2.69 21.14
N GLY A 574 27.06 1.83 22.04
CA GLY A 574 27.13 2.14 23.48
C GLY A 574 26.22 1.26 24.32
N ASP A 575 26.25 1.51 25.63
CA ASP A 575 25.47 0.77 26.62
C ASP A 575 24.13 1.45 26.89
N PHE A 576 23.09 0.64 26.96
CA PHE A 576 21.76 1.00 27.38
C PHE A 576 21.29 0.05 28.48
N PHE A 577 20.36 0.48 29.30
CA PHE A 577 19.85 -0.29 30.42
C PHE A 577 18.37 -0.58 30.23
N PHE A 578 17.92 -1.75 30.66
CA PHE A 578 16.51 -2.14 30.66
C PHE A 578 16.17 -2.91 31.93
N LEU A 579 14.89 -2.90 32.28
CA LEU A 579 14.37 -3.58 33.45
C LEU A 579 13.76 -4.93 33.07
N VAL A 580 14.10 -5.96 33.83
CA VAL A 580 13.33 -7.20 33.90
C VAL A 580 12.54 -7.18 35.20
N PRO A 581 11.21 -6.99 35.16
CA PRO A 581 10.40 -6.85 36.37
C PRO A 581 10.39 -8.11 37.22
N LYS A 582 10.07 -7.93 38.51
CA LYS A 582 9.69 -9.02 39.40
C LYS A 582 8.63 -9.92 38.74
N GLY A 583 8.80 -11.23 38.88
CA GLY A 583 7.93 -12.26 38.31
C GLY A 583 8.31 -12.73 36.90
N VAL A 584 9.17 -12.01 36.18
CA VAL A 584 9.67 -12.43 34.87
C VAL A 584 10.95 -13.24 35.06
N ARG A 585 10.85 -14.56 34.86
CA ARG A 585 12.00 -15.49 34.96
C ARG A 585 12.74 -15.65 33.63
N GLU A 586 12.05 -15.53 32.51
CA GLU A 586 12.61 -15.71 31.18
C GLU A 586 12.10 -14.63 30.24
N PHE A 587 12.99 -14.11 29.40
CA PHE A 587 12.69 -13.05 28.44
C PHE A 587 13.54 -13.18 27.18
N GLY A 588 13.17 -12.44 26.14
CA GLY A 588 13.88 -12.41 24.86
C GLY A 588 14.45 -11.03 24.54
N VAL A 589 15.64 -11.01 23.93
CA VAL A 589 16.20 -9.82 23.26
C VAL A 589 16.44 -10.20 21.81
N LYS A 590 15.61 -9.67 20.92
CA LYS A 590 15.69 -9.98 19.49
C LYS A 590 16.28 -8.81 18.72
N VAL A 591 17.18 -9.14 17.80
CA VAL A 591 18.01 -8.19 17.08
C VAL A 591 17.97 -8.52 15.59
N MET A 592 17.74 -7.53 14.75
CA MET A 592 17.66 -7.69 13.29
C MET A 592 18.45 -6.56 12.62
N GLY A 593 19.32 -6.86 11.67
CA GLY A 593 19.87 -5.89 10.72
C GLY A 593 18.82 -5.44 9.71
N GLY A 594 19.01 -4.28 9.07
CA GLY A 594 18.08 -3.74 8.08
C GLY A 594 18.15 -4.41 6.70
N ASP A 595 19.23 -5.10 6.39
CA ASP A 595 19.35 -6.04 5.27
C ASP A 595 20.36 -7.17 5.56
N GLY A 596 20.83 -7.87 4.51
CA GLY A 596 21.80 -8.97 4.67
C GLY A 596 23.25 -8.51 4.92
N THR A 597 23.52 -7.20 4.85
CA THR A 597 24.85 -6.58 5.00
C THR A 597 24.91 -5.61 6.17
N GLU A 598 23.77 -5.06 6.59
CA GLU A 598 23.62 -4.30 7.82
C GLU A 598 23.58 -5.24 9.01
N LEU A 599 24.61 -5.19 9.86
CA LEU A 599 24.81 -6.13 10.95
C LEU A 599 25.14 -5.37 12.24
N VAL A 600 24.95 -6.02 13.38
CA VAL A 600 25.27 -5.43 14.69
C VAL A 600 25.87 -6.47 15.62
N LYS A 601 26.83 -6.06 16.46
CA LYS A 601 27.29 -6.85 17.59
C LYS A 601 26.54 -6.45 18.84
N VAL A 602 26.04 -7.43 19.59
CA VAL A 602 25.26 -7.20 20.80
C VAL A 602 25.81 -8.00 21.97
N ILE A 603 25.93 -7.34 23.12
CA ILE A 603 26.33 -7.96 24.39
C ILE A 603 25.27 -7.61 25.43
N VAL A 604 24.72 -8.61 26.11
CA VAL A 604 23.76 -8.44 27.22
C VAL A 604 24.42 -8.84 28.54
N ARG A 605 24.27 -7.99 29.55
CA ARG A 605 24.80 -8.23 30.90
C ARG A 605 23.72 -8.20 31.96
N ASP A 606 23.87 -9.03 32.98
CA ASP A 606 22.98 -9.11 34.14
C ASP A 606 23.18 -7.95 35.14
N GLY A 607 22.43 -7.97 36.25
CA GLY A 607 22.47 -6.92 37.28
C GLY A 607 23.81 -6.76 38.01
N VAL A 608 24.71 -7.73 37.91
CA VAL A 608 26.07 -7.68 38.48
C VAL A 608 27.14 -7.44 37.41
N GLY A 609 26.74 -7.30 36.14
CA GLY A 609 27.63 -6.96 35.01
C GLY A 609 28.27 -8.16 34.31
N ARG A 610 27.83 -9.40 34.60
CA ARG A 610 28.31 -10.59 33.88
C ARG A 610 27.68 -10.66 32.50
N VAL A 611 28.46 -11.04 31.48
CA VAL A 611 27.93 -11.27 30.14
C VAL A 611 27.09 -12.55 30.15
N VAL A 612 25.79 -12.41 29.89
CA VAL A 612 24.83 -13.51 29.82
C VAL A 612 24.46 -13.88 28.38
N ALA A 613 24.73 -12.98 27.44
CA ALA A 613 24.60 -13.26 26.01
C ALA A 613 25.53 -12.35 25.20
N GLU A 614 26.15 -12.88 24.16
CA GLU A 614 26.96 -12.13 23.21
C GLU A 614 26.86 -12.76 21.84
N GLN A 615 26.66 -11.95 20.81
CA GLN A 615 26.77 -12.39 19.43
C GLN A 615 27.24 -11.23 18.55
N ASP A 616 28.16 -11.53 17.65
CA ASP A 616 28.67 -10.61 16.63
C ASP A 616 27.96 -10.85 15.30
N ASN A 617 27.99 -9.84 14.41
CA ASN A 617 27.51 -9.93 13.02
C ASN A 617 26.04 -10.37 12.90
N ILE A 618 25.17 -9.90 13.78
CA ILE A 618 23.77 -10.32 13.82
C ILE A 618 23.00 -9.71 12.63
N ALA A 619 22.61 -10.55 11.68
CA ALA A 619 21.62 -10.22 10.64
C ALA A 619 20.19 -10.38 11.16
N VAL A 620 19.92 -11.52 11.82
CA VAL A 620 18.68 -11.81 12.53
C VAL A 620 19.03 -12.78 13.67
N GLY A 621 18.63 -12.49 14.90
CA GLY A 621 18.92 -13.33 16.07
C GLY A 621 18.02 -13.04 17.27
N GLN A 622 17.95 -13.99 18.19
CA GLN A 622 17.24 -13.86 19.46
C GLN A 622 18.09 -14.44 20.59
N PHE A 623 18.32 -13.64 21.63
CA PHE A 623 18.81 -14.13 22.92
C PHE A 623 17.63 -14.51 23.78
N VAL A 624 17.60 -15.76 24.27
CA VAL A 624 16.66 -16.22 25.28
C VAL A 624 17.41 -16.30 26.61
N ILE A 625 17.03 -15.45 27.56
CA ILE A 625 17.75 -15.30 28.84
C ILE A 625 16.84 -15.76 29.97
N THR A 626 17.35 -16.69 30.78
CA THR A 626 16.68 -17.17 31.99
C THR A 626 17.42 -16.66 33.23
N ARG A 627 16.70 -16.00 34.14
CA ARG A 627 17.22 -15.49 35.40
C ARG A 627 17.31 -16.60 36.44
N GLU A 628 18.30 -16.49 37.33
CA GLU A 628 18.45 -17.38 38.49
C GLU A 628 17.26 -17.24 39.46
N SER A 629 16.78 -16.01 39.68
CA SER A 629 15.60 -15.69 40.50
C SER A 629 14.71 -14.65 39.83
N GLY A 630 13.39 -14.78 40.02
CA GLY A 630 12.38 -13.80 39.59
C GLY A 630 11.76 -13.00 40.74
N GLU A 631 12.34 -13.07 41.95
CA GLU A 631 11.70 -12.53 43.16
C GLU A 631 11.79 -11.01 43.30
N SER A 632 12.72 -10.38 42.58
CA SER A 632 12.92 -8.93 42.55
C SER A 632 12.99 -8.38 41.13
N ASP A 633 12.87 -7.07 41.01
CA ASP A 633 13.28 -6.34 39.82
C ASP A 633 14.79 -6.54 39.60
N GLU A 634 15.21 -6.68 38.34
CA GLU A 634 16.63 -6.75 37.97
C GLU A 634 16.93 -5.87 36.77
N VAL A 635 18.03 -5.13 36.83
CA VAL A 635 18.46 -4.23 35.77
C VAL A 635 19.52 -4.92 34.93
N PHE A 636 19.25 -5.06 33.63
CA PHE A 636 20.21 -5.57 32.66
C PHE A 636 20.80 -4.41 31.86
N SER A 637 21.96 -4.64 31.25
CA SER A 637 22.48 -3.75 30.20
C SER A 637 22.59 -4.46 28.86
N ILE A 638 22.41 -3.70 27.79
CA ILE A 638 22.61 -4.11 26.41
C ILE A 638 23.60 -3.15 25.77
N ARG A 639 24.65 -3.70 25.16
CA ARG A 639 25.67 -2.94 24.44
C ARG A 639 25.55 -3.20 22.95
N PHE A 640 25.52 -2.12 22.17
CA PHE A 640 25.63 -2.17 20.72
C PHE A 640 27.05 -1.81 20.30
N GLU A 641 27.67 -2.65 19.48
CA GLU A 641 29.01 -2.45 18.92
C GLU A 641 28.98 -2.59 17.39
N ARG A 642 29.98 -2.03 16.73
CA ARG A 642 30.19 -2.26 15.29
C ARG A 642 30.46 -3.76 15.08
N PRO A 643 29.82 -4.39 14.08
CA PRO A 643 30.07 -5.78 13.76
C PRO A 643 31.48 -5.95 13.20
N SER A 644 32.06 -7.14 13.32
CA SER A 644 33.37 -7.45 12.71
C SER A 644 33.31 -7.50 11.17
N VAL A 645 32.13 -7.77 10.59
CA VAL A 645 31.88 -7.73 9.14
C VAL A 645 30.59 -6.97 8.83
N GLY A 646 30.44 -6.53 7.58
CA GLY A 646 29.28 -5.74 7.15
C GLY A 646 29.34 -4.30 7.67
N VAL A 647 28.18 -3.65 7.75
CA VAL A 647 28.06 -2.25 8.18
C VAL A 647 27.09 -2.11 9.35
N LEU A 648 27.41 -1.21 10.29
CA LEU A 648 26.46 -0.80 11.33
C LEU A 648 25.67 0.42 10.82
N GLU A 649 24.60 0.14 10.10
CA GLU A 649 23.62 1.15 9.68
C GLU A 649 22.28 0.85 10.34
N ASP A 650 21.29 0.39 9.58
CA ASP A 650 19.98 0.06 10.15
C ASP A 650 20.03 -1.23 10.95
N PHE A 651 19.50 -1.16 12.18
CA PHE A 651 19.20 -2.35 12.95
C PHE A 651 18.03 -2.10 13.89
N PHE A 652 17.43 -3.20 14.33
CA PHE A 652 16.21 -3.20 15.09
C PHE A 652 16.37 -4.05 16.32
N VAL A 653 15.81 -3.59 17.44
CA VAL A 653 15.85 -4.30 18.72
C VAL A 653 14.46 -4.41 19.28
N GLN A 654 14.09 -5.62 19.70
CA GLN A 654 12.81 -5.93 20.32
C GLN A 654 13.07 -6.60 21.66
N LEU A 655 12.61 -5.94 22.74
CA LEU A 655 12.58 -6.51 24.08
C LEU A 655 11.28 -7.31 24.23
N GLN A 656 11.39 -8.58 24.57
CA GLN A 656 10.28 -9.55 24.50
C GLN A 656 9.95 -10.10 25.89
N GLY A 657 8.68 -10.05 26.29
CA GLY A 657 8.24 -10.44 27.64
C GLY A 657 8.54 -9.41 28.75
N ILE A 658 9.08 -8.24 28.40
CA ILE A 658 9.51 -7.19 29.33
C ILE A 658 9.16 -5.79 28.77
N PRO A 659 9.17 -4.73 29.60
CA PRO A 659 8.87 -3.37 29.15
C PRO A 659 9.78 -2.91 27.99
N PRO A 660 9.25 -2.27 26.94
CA PRO A 660 10.03 -1.81 25.79
C PRO A 660 10.71 -0.47 26.08
N LEU A 661 11.58 -0.46 27.10
CA LEU A 661 12.31 0.72 27.58
C LEU A 661 13.82 0.49 27.56
N LEU A 662 14.55 1.46 27.01
CA LEU A 662 16.01 1.53 27.08
C LEU A 662 16.43 2.87 27.66
N ALA A 663 17.11 2.87 28.81
CA ALA A 663 17.66 4.08 29.41
C ALA A 663 19.14 4.27 28.99
N PRO A 664 19.59 5.50 28.73
CA PRO A 664 21.01 5.77 28.43
C PRO A 664 21.91 5.62 29.67
N VAL A 665 21.34 5.71 30.87
CA VAL A 665 22.02 5.48 32.16
C VAL A 665 21.10 4.68 33.08
N LYS A 666 21.69 3.84 33.93
CA LYS A 666 20.96 2.93 34.83
C LYS A 666 19.96 3.68 35.71
N GLU A 667 20.36 4.79 36.29
CA GLU A 667 19.60 5.57 37.27
C GLU A 667 18.38 6.28 36.65
N ALA A 668 18.32 6.36 35.31
CA ALA A 668 17.20 6.97 34.60
C ALA A 668 16.05 6.01 34.32
N LEU A 669 16.23 4.70 34.58
CA LEU A 669 15.24 3.68 34.29
C LEU A 669 13.89 3.96 34.95
N LEU A 670 12.85 3.70 34.18
CA LEU A 670 11.48 3.64 34.65
C LEU A 670 11.04 2.18 34.75
N LYS A 671 10.11 1.91 35.68
CA LYS A 671 9.47 0.61 35.85
C LYS A 671 7.96 0.71 35.72
N PRO A 672 7.29 -0.32 35.18
CA PRO A 672 5.83 -0.39 35.24
C PRO A 672 5.37 -0.55 36.69
N TYR A 673 4.16 -0.06 37.01
CA TYR A 673 3.54 -0.25 38.32
C TYR A 673 2.03 -0.44 38.24
#